data_AF-A0A9D5L549-F1
#
_entry.id   AF-A0A9D5L549-F1
#
_cell.length_a   1.000
_cell.length_b   1.000
_cell.length_c   1.000
_cell.angle_alpha   90.00
_cell.angle_beta   90.00
_cell.angle_gamma   90.00
#
_symmetry.space_group_name_H-M   'P 1'
#
loop_
_entity.id
_entity.type
_entity.pdbx_description
1 polymer ?
#
loop_
_entity_poly.entity_id
_entity_poly.type
_entity_poly.pdbx_seq_one_letter_code
_entity_poly.pdbx_strand_id
1 'polypeptide(L)'
;MAVGLFAFVDAYGAVDFVVDGISYTKLSSSENTVEVSGPESGYYTEASVVIPASVEYDGTEYTVTGIGDKAFFSSRSMTSLVISEGITSIGSYGLYNTGLTELVIPATVTSMGDHAISGNSYLKSVTIKAELNEIPDYCFDNCKVLSEINIPESVVRIGKYGLAQTGLREVVLPASLREIDNNAFQISPSLKNVVFNDGLEYIGERAFEKCTALEEVIIPGTVSRWGGGTQSTQSPFGYCSAIKRLVFKEGVTEIPAACIWIMSGVGYLNELVIPSTVTTIGWHAFMNNTPWRVGAKISLYGTTPIDYDDDTFGSYSMFRNCTLEVPAGSAEAYRNHVLWGQFVNIVERVESVEVPDVFRNVIGEGKSYAGLTIHWDDEKALDNLTEAVLFDGPATVNDIVASALANDTRFYALKTAGGNFAAFGFDTNGDNSAAVSVDGTALTLESGVATCSGVFESAAGSSDYDHWKVNAADNQWKVFVNGELVDFDSSVSSGDNISLEYVTVDATESAVKDYTFYLRPADELGIWTLDEVQLNTATDKNGSSVQRFVPMIANICGEGAYLYGAGISAEVRATDNETSSTDYSVYVPDANKGAMQLRVTANKPTEALIVPYLNIRKDWGAGKTEVKRVYSDSPMKASTFVANPVTEISLKEYSIGETVVMENMGCTLITPQYEPADADFANFEVAFADESIVTIYSSIKGLVAHRAGETTMTLSVPGTDIKTEYTVRVKDIDPENKPADDFADGIFWLNEEWFTHTSGSINYISEEGDVYYRVYGNQNNNMAFGATSQFATIYAGKLIVMSKQAWDNGDTREKSGGRVVVADATTLKYIGSIDEIGGDGRACVGVDPEKVYLSHTAGVRVMHMDADGIYIDDADIDGVSPGRNGQMGDMVKAGKYVFAVRVGNGLSIIDTETDKLIMDIPVSGIQTVAQSLDGRVWIGCAKTLQPIDPETLELGDVLTIGAGTIGCSSGSWRPGNLRASNKTNTLFWSTGNYNGSTGDLIRWDIDENPDPSTLTSLYKHGSVSDTYSMGYGTPNYDSRTDTWMYCSTPGFGVNALNNRLHFVDATTGELKHTIELDKYFWFPSIALMPDKHDPEILFEDIELPGIDYCDEEYTYDLTQYLDDKDNHNCNISVSLSEAMPSEETPSKPAAEITLNGKMLKIKPLFNGSHDFTLMAESNGKVVSQNFNVMIGKNTSGIGSINTAGSVYSNGYFVAFRGLGGVTFDVYALDGRKVDSIVIDDDAAVIYPAYQTGIYILRGSNGKTAKIRIN
;
A
#
# COMPACT_ATOMS: atom_id res chain seq x y z
N MET A 1 -42.35 -8.95 49.80
CA MET A 1 -43.59 -9.26 50.57
C MET A 1 -44.78 -9.21 49.62
N ALA A 2 -45.86 -9.95 49.90
CA ALA A 2 -47.13 -9.73 49.20
C ALA A 2 -47.75 -8.43 49.73
N VAL A 3 -47.72 -7.36 48.93
CA VAL A 3 -48.51 -6.16 49.23
C VAL A 3 -49.96 -6.48 48.86
N GLY A 4 -50.83 -6.42 49.87
CA GLY A 4 -52.22 -6.81 49.73
C GLY A 4 -53.03 -5.84 48.86
N LEU A 5 -54.25 -6.27 48.50
CA LEU A 5 -55.30 -5.43 47.97
C LEU A 5 -55.44 -4.13 48.78
N PHE A 6 -54.97 -3.02 48.23
CA PHE A 6 -55.48 -1.70 48.57
C PHE A 6 -56.47 -1.29 47.49
N ALA A 7 -57.75 -1.46 47.80
CA ALA A 7 -58.83 -0.93 46.98
C ALA A 7 -58.90 0.59 47.15
N PHE A 8 -58.14 1.33 46.34
CA PHE A 8 -58.41 2.74 46.07
C PHE A 8 -59.48 2.85 44.98
N VAL A 9 -60.72 2.60 45.37
CA VAL A 9 -61.87 3.20 44.68
C VAL A 9 -62.01 4.60 45.26
N ASP A 10 -61.51 5.61 44.56
CA ASP A 10 -62.16 6.92 44.41
C ASP A 10 -61.31 7.91 43.58
N ALA A 11 -62.02 8.79 42.86
CA ALA A 11 -61.53 9.85 41.97
C ALA A 11 -60.77 9.38 40.71
N TYR A 12 -61.54 9.02 39.67
CA TYR A 12 -61.19 9.39 38.29
C TYR A 12 -61.33 10.91 38.13
N GLY A 13 -60.62 11.49 37.16
CA GLY A 13 -60.70 12.92 36.85
C GLY A 13 -62.13 13.37 36.44
N ALA A 14 -62.36 14.68 36.42
CA ALA A 14 -63.64 15.23 35.98
C ALA A 14 -63.82 15.02 34.47
N VAL A 15 -64.56 14.01 34.06
CA VAL A 15 -64.82 13.73 32.63
C VAL A 15 -65.77 14.77 32.05
N ASP A 16 -65.32 15.51 31.04
CA ASP A 16 -66.14 16.46 30.29
C ASP A 16 -66.84 15.80 29.09
N PHE A 17 -66.15 14.88 28.40
CA PHE A 17 -66.68 14.14 27.27
C PHE A 17 -65.92 12.83 27.01
N VAL A 18 -66.49 11.97 26.15
CA VAL A 18 -65.91 10.69 25.72
C VAL A 18 -65.93 10.61 24.19
N VAL A 19 -64.83 10.15 23.59
CA VAL A 19 -64.72 9.82 22.16
C VAL A 19 -63.97 8.49 22.04
N ASP A 20 -64.46 7.58 21.20
CA ASP A 20 -63.86 6.26 20.93
C ASP A 20 -63.48 5.43 22.19
N GLY A 21 -64.28 5.55 23.25
CA GLY A 21 -64.09 4.86 24.53
C GLY A 21 -63.05 5.51 25.46
N ILE A 22 -62.43 6.62 25.04
CA ILE A 22 -61.49 7.43 25.83
C ILE A 22 -62.22 8.66 26.36
N SER A 23 -62.06 8.90 27.67
CA SER A 23 -62.58 10.06 28.39
C SER A 23 -61.56 11.20 28.40
N TYR A 24 -62.06 12.42 28.22
CA TYR A 24 -61.26 13.64 28.14
C TYR A 24 -61.73 14.69 29.15
N THR A 25 -60.79 15.49 29.63
CA THR A 25 -61.01 16.59 30.57
C THR A 25 -60.46 17.89 29.98
N LYS A 26 -61.24 18.97 30.00
CA LYS A 26 -60.87 20.27 29.42
C LYS A 26 -59.96 21.05 30.37
N LEU A 27 -58.75 21.35 29.91
CA LEU A 27 -57.75 22.11 30.66
C LEU A 27 -57.96 23.63 30.48
N SER A 28 -58.27 24.07 29.26
CA SER A 28 -58.45 25.48 28.91
C SER A 28 -59.63 25.66 27.96
N SER A 29 -60.69 26.32 28.43
CA SER A 29 -61.86 26.67 27.61
C SER A 29 -61.62 27.87 26.68
N SER A 30 -60.46 28.52 26.76
CA SER A 30 -60.01 29.56 25.83
C SER A 30 -59.02 29.06 24.76
N GLU A 31 -58.37 27.92 24.99
CA GLU A 31 -57.34 27.36 24.08
C GLU A 31 -57.74 26.01 23.47
N ASN A 32 -58.92 25.48 23.83
CA ASN A 32 -59.42 24.16 23.42
C ASN A 32 -58.42 23.01 23.67
N THR A 33 -57.77 23.01 24.83
CA THR A 33 -56.86 21.92 25.24
C THR A 33 -57.54 20.92 26.18
N VAL A 34 -57.19 19.65 26.03
CA VAL A 34 -57.69 18.53 26.86
C VAL A 34 -56.56 17.59 27.28
N GLU A 35 -56.78 16.86 28.36
CA GLU A 35 -56.01 15.66 28.72
C GLU A 35 -56.88 14.40 28.63
N VAL A 36 -56.25 13.25 28.45
CA VAL A 36 -56.91 11.95 28.61
C VAL A 36 -57.10 11.66 30.09
N SER A 37 -58.34 11.55 30.55
CA SER A 37 -58.68 11.24 31.95
C SER A 37 -59.08 9.78 32.19
N GLY A 38 -59.19 8.97 31.13
CA GLY A 38 -59.17 7.50 31.23
C GLY A 38 -60.21 6.75 30.38
N PRO A 39 -60.35 5.42 30.52
CA PRO A 39 -61.42 4.63 29.90
C PRO A 39 -62.82 5.10 30.30
N GLU A 40 -63.78 5.10 29.37
CA GLU A 40 -65.22 5.33 29.64
C GLU A 40 -65.75 4.39 30.76
N SER A 41 -65.30 3.14 30.77
CA SER A 41 -65.69 2.10 31.74
C SER A 41 -64.92 2.12 33.07
N GLY A 42 -64.05 3.11 33.30
CA GLY A 42 -63.14 3.18 34.46
C GLY A 42 -61.95 2.20 34.39
N TYR A 43 -62.12 1.03 33.76
CA TYR A 43 -61.03 0.12 33.43
C TYR A 43 -60.97 -0.10 31.92
N TYR A 44 -59.79 0.06 31.31
CA TYR A 44 -59.60 -0.16 29.87
C TYR A 44 -59.54 -1.67 29.62
N THR A 45 -60.46 -2.18 28.80
CA THR A 45 -60.66 -3.62 28.59
C THR A 45 -60.06 -4.13 27.28
N GLU A 46 -59.80 -3.24 26.33
CA GLU A 46 -59.15 -3.56 25.06
C GLU A 46 -57.62 -3.67 25.21
N ALA A 47 -56.98 -4.40 24.28
CA ALA A 47 -55.56 -4.75 24.37
C ALA A 47 -54.59 -3.63 23.94
N SER A 48 -55.07 -2.63 23.18
CA SER A 48 -54.28 -1.55 22.62
C SER A 48 -55.01 -0.20 22.72
N VAL A 49 -54.27 0.86 23.06
CA VAL A 49 -54.73 2.25 23.09
C VAL A 49 -53.92 3.08 22.09
N VAL A 50 -54.57 3.99 21.38
CA VAL A 50 -53.91 5.11 20.70
C VAL A 50 -54.42 6.41 21.31
N ILE A 51 -53.52 7.23 21.84
CA ILE A 51 -53.83 8.58 22.30
C ILE A 51 -53.54 9.53 21.14
N PRO A 52 -54.56 10.14 20.51
CA PRO A 52 -54.38 11.04 19.38
C PRO A 52 -53.86 12.42 19.85
N ALA A 53 -53.28 13.19 18.92
CA ALA A 53 -52.84 14.57 19.18
C ALA A 53 -53.98 15.59 19.21
N SER A 54 -55.11 15.30 18.55
CA SER A 54 -56.35 16.09 18.63
C SER A 54 -57.58 15.18 18.63
N VAL A 55 -58.70 15.69 19.11
CA VAL A 55 -59.99 14.99 19.19
C VAL A 55 -61.13 15.98 18.90
N GLU A 56 -62.08 15.61 18.03
CA GLU A 56 -63.27 16.44 17.76
C GLU A 56 -64.41 16.06 18.71
N TYR A 57 -65.04 17.06 19.34
CA TYR A 57 -66.26 16.88 20.13
C TYR A 57 -67.22 18.05 19.94
N ASP A 58 -68.49 17.74 19.63
CA ASP A 58 -69.57 18.71 19.35
C ASP A 58 -69.18 19.80 18.33
N GLY A 59 -68.50 19.38 17.24
CA GLY A 59 -68.04 20.26 16.17
C GLY A 59 -66.89 21.20 16.55
N THR A 60 -66.24 20.99 17.70
CA THR A 60 -65.04 21.71 18.15
C THR A 60 -63.86 20.73 18.21
N GLU A 61 -62.76 21.06 17.54
CA GLU A 61 -61.50 20.33 17.68
C GLU A 61 -60.77 20.75 18.96
N TYR A 62 -60.34 19.76 19.74
CA TYR A 62 -59.57 19.92 20.97
C TYR A 62 -58.18 19.30 20.80
N THR A 63 -57.11 20.04 21.15
CA THR A 63 -55.75 19.50 21.18
C THR A 63 -55.57 18.68 22.45
N VAL A 64 -55.12 17.43 22.31
CA VAL A 64 -54.78 16.58 23.46
C VAL A 64 -53.35 16.87 23.85
N THR A 65 -53.13 17.39 25.07
CA THR A 65 -51.81 17.86 25.51
C THR A 65 -51.18 16.99 26.59
N GLY A 66 -51.91 16.02 27.16
CA GLY A 66 -51.41 15.20 28.27
C GLY A 66 -52.19 13.91 28.51
N ILE A 67 -51.54 12.97 29.19
CA ILE A 67 -52.19 11.87 29.89
C ILE A 67 -52.41 12.35 31.32
N GLY A 68 -53.66 12.43 31.79
CA GLY A 68 -53.99 12.94 33.12
C GLY A 68 -53.60 11.99 34.25
N ASP A 69 -53.65 12.50 35.49
CA ASP A 69 -53.41 11.71 36.70
C ASP A 69 -54.31 10.46 36.73
N LYS A 70 -53.70 9.30 36.98
CA LYS A 70 -54.36 7.97 37.04
C LYS A 70 -55.12 7.53 35.76
N ALA A 71 -54.96 8.18 34.61
CA ALA A 71 -55.80 7.94 33.43
C ALA A 71 -55.94 6.45 33.03
N PHE A 72 -54.87 5.65 33.07
CA PHE A 72 -54.90 4.22 32.78
C PHE A 72 -54.61 3.35 34.01
N PHE A 73 -54.83 3.87 35.21
CA PHE A 73 -54.51 3.20 36.48
C PHE A 73 -55.07 1.77 36.55
N SER A 74 -54.18 0.81 36.76
CA SER A 74 -54.48 -0.62 36.82
C SER A 74 -55.16 -1.22 35.58
N SER A 75 -54.99 -0.61 34.40
CA SER A 75 -55.48 -1.13 33.11
C SER A 75 -54.65 -2.32 32.62
N ARG A 76 -54.73 -3.43 33.35
CA ARG A 76 -53.93 -4.65 33.13
C ARG A 76 -54.19 -5.38 31.81
N SER A 77 -55.29 -5.08 31.13
CA SER A 77 -55.59 -5.60 29.79
C SER A 77 -54.87 -4.82 28.68
N MET A 78 -54.50 -3.57 28.92
CA MET A 78 -53.78 -2.72 27.97
C MET A 78 -52.33 -3.20 27.86
N THR A 79 -52.04 -3.94 26.81
CA THR A 79 -50.70 -4.48 26.50
C THR A 79 -49.87 -3.60 25.56
N SER A 80 -50.54 -2.67 24.85
CA SER A 80 -49.93 -1.73 23.91
C SER A 80 -50.53 -0.33 24.10
N LEU A 81 -49.68 0.69 24.05
CA LEU A 81 -50.08 2.10 24.08
C LEU A 81 -49.24 2.87 23.06
N VAL A 82 -49.91 3.63 22.19
CA VAL A 82 -49.29 4.62 21.31
C VAL A 82 -49.63 6.01 21.83
N ILE A 83 -48.59 6.79 22.16
CA ILE A 83 -48.72 8.20 22.55
C ILE A 83 -48.32 9.03 21.32
N SER A 84 -49.23 9.86 20.81
CA SER A 84 -48.93 10.71 19.65
C SER A 84 -47.98 11.86 20.00
N GLU A 85 -47.18 12.29 19.03
CA GLU A 85 -46.44 13.56 19.12
C GLU A 85 -47.44 14.72 19.30
N GLY A 86 -47.12 15.64 20.20
CA GLY A 86 -48.01 16.71 20.69
C GLY A 86 -48.47 16.52 22.14
N ILE A 87 -48.38 15.30 22.67
CA ILE A 87 -48.56 15.03 24.11
C ILE A 87 -47.33 15.55 24.86
N THR A 88 -47.56 16.41 25.86
CA THR A 88 -46.52 17.14 26.61
C THR A 88 -46.32 16.68 28.05
N SER A 89 -47.28 15.92 28.60
CA SER A 89 -47.21 15.45 29.99
C SER A 89 -47.78 14.05 30.18
N ILE A 90 -47.25 13.33 31.17
CA ILE A 90 -47.86 12.11 31.73
C ILE A 90 -48.04 12.31 33.24
N GLY A 91 -49.29 12.36 33.68
CA GLY A 91 -49.67 12.63 35.07
C GLY A 91 -49.23 11.54 36.04
N SER A 92 -49.34 11.87 37.33
CA SER A 92 -49.00 10.97 38.43
C SER A 92 -49.85 9.71 38.35
N TYR A 93 -49.23 8.55 38.47
CA TYR A 93 -49.87 7.23 38.29
C TYR A 93 -50.56 7.02 36.92
N GLY A 94 -50.30 7.87 35.90
CA GLY A 94 -51.03 7.87 34.63
C GLY A 94 -51.04 6.52 33.90
N LEU A 95 -49.93 5.78 33.95
CA LEU A 95 -49.73 4.44 33.38
C LEU A 95 -49.37 3.40 34.47
N TYR A 96 -49.90 3.57 35.69
CA TYR A 96 -49.61 2.67 36.81
C TYR A 96 -50.21 1.27 36.65
N ASN A 97 -49.41 0.21 36.88
CA ASN A 97 -49.87 -1.20 37.00
C ASN A 97 -50.72 -1.69 35.80
N THR A 98 -50.32 -1.32 34.58
CA THR A 98 -50.93 -1.73 33.31
C THR A 98 -50.42 -3.10 32.85
N GLY A 99 -50.88 -3.54 31.67
CA GLY A 99 -50.39 -4.75 31.00
C GLY A 99 -49.24 -4.51 30.02
N LEU A 100 -48.73 -3.28 29.91
CA LEU A 100 -47.75 -2.88 28.89
C LEU A 100 -46.50 -3.76 28.92
N THR A 101 -46.06 -4.20 27.75
CA THR A 101 -44.80 -4.95 27.58
C THR A 101 -43.65 -4.07 27.12
N GLU A 102 -43.95 -2.98 26.41
CA GLU A 102 -43.02 -2.00 25.85
C GLU A 102 -43.70 -0.63 25.92
N LEU A 103 -42.91 0.45 26.04
CA LEU A 103 -43.44 1.81 26.07
C LEU A 103 -42.47 2.80 25.43
N VAL A 104 -42.98 3.66 24.55
CA VAL A 104 -42.23 4.78 23.96
C VAL A 104 -42.80 6.09 24.50
N ILE A 105 -41.95 6.91 25.11
CA ILE A 105 -42.27 8.28 25.51
C ILE A 105 -41.83 9.21 24.36
N PRO A 106 -42.76 9.90 23.68
CA PRO A 106 -42.44 10.71 22.50
C PRO A 106 -41.69 12.00 22.88
N ALA A 107 -41.02 12.60 21.89
CA ALA A 107 -40.10 13.72 22.12
C ALA A 107 -40.80 15.00 22.59
N THR A 108 -42.11 15.14 22.34
CA THR A 108 -42.88 16.28 22.86
C THR A 108 -43.19 16.23 24.35
N VAL A 109 -42.98 15.10 25.05
CA VAL A 109 -43.21 15.02 26.50
C VAL A 109 -42.12 15.80 27.22
N THR A 110 -42.52 16.82 27.98
CA THR A 110 -41.59 17.66 28.77
C THR A 110 -41.69 17.40 30.27
N SER A 111 -42.64 16.56 30.71
CA SER A 111 -42.87 16.28 32.13
C SER A 111 -43.54 14.92 32.36
N MET A 112 -43.16 14.24 33.45
CA MET A 112 -43.83 13.06 33.96
C MET A 112 -44.03 13.20 35.47
N GLY A 113 -45.16 12.73 36.00
CA GLY A 113 -45.49 12.79 37.43
C GLY A 113 -44.96 11.59 38.23
N ASP A 114 -45.10 11.68 39.56
CA ASP A 114 -44.70 10.59 40.46
C ASP A 114 -45.44 9.29 40.13
N HIS A 115 -44.75 8.16 40.24
CA HIS A 115 -45.29 6.82 39.93
C HIS A 115 -45.89 6.68 38.51
N ALA A 116 -45.60 7.58 37.56
CA ALA A 116 -46.25 7.63 36.24
C ALA A 116 -46.30 6.26 35.53
N ILE A 117 -45.24 5.45 35.62
CA ILE A 117 -45.09 4.16 34.94
C ILE A 117 -44.84 3.03 35.99
N SER A 118 -45.17 3.26 37.27
CA SER A 118 -44.85 2.31 38.35
C SER A 118 -45.71 1.04 38.30
N GLY A 119 -45.15 -0.08 38.76
CA GLY A 119 -45.84 -1.35 38.96
C GLY A 119 -46.11 -2.15 37.69
N ASN A 120 -45.60 -1.72 36.54
CA ASN A 120 -45.74 -2.42 35.26
C ASN A 120 -44.90 -3.71 35.23
N SER A 121 -45.43 -4.76 35.83
CA SER A 121 -44.74 -6.04 36.07
C SER A 121 -44.48 -6.87 34.81
N TYR A 122 -44.91 -6.40 33.64
CA TYR A 122 -44.71 -7.03 32.33
C TYR A 122 -43.87 -6.18 31.36
N LEU A 123 -43.55 -4.95 31.74
CA LEU A 123 -42.81 -3.98 30.92
C LEU A 123 -41.34 -4.35 30.88
N LYS A 124 -40.84 -4.68 29.69
CA LYS A 124 -39.48 -5.20 29.43
C LYS A 124 -38.49 -4.13 29.01
N SER A 125 -38.98 -3.19 28.19
CA SER A 125 -38.20 -2.09 27.65
C SER A 125 -38.98 -0.79 27.69
N VAL A 126 -38.27 0.32 27.91
CA VAL A 126 -38.81 1.68 27.80
C VAL A 126 -37.85 2.51 26.95
N THR A 127 -38.40 3.16 25.92
CA THR A 127 -37.66 4.14 25.11
C THR A 127 -38.14 5.54 25.45
N ILE A 128 -37.29 6.34 26.08
CA ILE A 128 -37.54 7.75 26.37
C ILE A 128 -36.90 8.58 25.24
N LYS A 129 -37.71 9.27 24.42
CA LYS A 129 -37.22 10.24 23.41
C LYS A 129 -37.33 11.70 23.88
N ALA A 130 -37.78 11.88 25.12
CA ALA A 130 -38.07 13.16 25.74
C ALA A 130 -36.83 13.70 26.44
N GLU A 131 -36.54 14.99 26.22
CA GLU A 131 -35.51 15.78 26.91
C GLU A 131 -35.92 16.06 28.37
N LEU A 132 -36.00 15.00 29.18
CA LEU A 132 -36.39 15.08 30.59
C LEU A 132 -35.23 15.56 31.46
N ASN A 133 -35.46 16.57 32.28
CA ASN A 133 -34.49 17.02 33.29
C ASN A 133 -34.27 15.98 34.42
N GLU A 134 -35.25 15.10 34.66
CA GLU A 134 -35.18 14.08 35.71
C GLU A 134 -36.03 12.84 35.42
N ILE A 135 -35.65 11.70 36.00
CA ILE A 135 -36.55 10.56 36.18
C ILE A 135 -37.35 10.80 37.48
N PRO A 136 -38.69 10.93 37.46
CA PRO A 136 -39.48 11.29 38.64
C PRO A 136 -39.44 10.26 39.77
N ASP A 137 -39.86 10.69 40.96
CA ASP A 137 -40.00 9.83 42.14
C ASP A 137 -40.93 8.63 41.82
N TYR A 138 -40.45 7.42 42.14
CA TYR A 138 -41.08 6.12 41.91
C TYR A 138 -41.43 5.82 40.45
N CYS A 139 -40.95 6.59 39.45
CA CYS A 139 -41.45 6.54 38.07
C CYS A 139 -41.55 5.12 37.49
N PHE A 140 -40.52 4.29 37.68
CA PHE A 140 -40.47 2.89 37.25
C PHE A 140 -40.41 1.89 38.42
N ASP A 141 -40.75 2.29 39.65
CA ASP A 141 -40.73 1.38 40.80
C ASP A 141 -41.55 0.11 40.51
N ASN A 142 -40.99 -1.05 40.88
CA ASN A 142 -41.66 -2.34 40.78
C ASN A 142 -41.96 -2.80 39.33
N CYS A 143 -41.24 -2.25 38.33
CA CYS A 143 -41.18 -2.77 36.96
C CYS A 143 -40.20 -3.96 36.85
N LYS A 144 -40.54 -5.08 37.50
CA LYS A 144 -39.61 -6.19 37.81
C LYS A 144 -38.96 -6.91 36.63
N VAL A 145 -39.49 -6.73 35.43
CA VAL A 145 -38.96 -7.36 34.21
C VAL A 145 -38.38 -6.35 33.23
N LEU A 146 -38.33 -5.06 33.62
CA LEU A 146 -37.70 -3.99 32.85
C LEU A 146 -36.19 -4.25 32.84
N SER A 147 -35.68 -4.76 31.73
CA SER A 147 -34.28 -5.12 31.55
C SER A 147 -33.49 -4.08 30.75
N GLU A 148 -34.18 -3.15 30.09
CA GLU A 148 -33.61 -2.18 29.16
C GLU A 148 -34.33 -0.83 29.28
N ILE A 149 -33.59 0.25 29.52
CA ILE A 149 -34.10 1.63 29.52
C ILE A 149 -32.98 2.57 29.07
N ASN A 150 -33.27 3.51 28.17
CA ASN A 150 -32.38 4.64 27.94
C ASN A 150 -32.76 5.79 28.89
N ILE A 151 -31.77 6.29 29.63
CA ILE A 151 -31.90 7.50 30.45
C ILE A 151 -31.32 8.65 29.60
N PRO A 152 -32.12 9.65 29.20
CA PRO A 152 -31.66 10.71 28.30
C PRO A 152 -30.47 11.51 28.83
N GLU A 153 -29.63 12.04 27.92
CA GLU A 153 -28.48 12.90 28.27
C GLU A 153 -28.89 14.30 28.79
N SER A 154 -30.18 14.59 28.88
CA SER A 154 -30.73 15.75 29.60
C SER A 154 -30.96 15.50 31.10
N VAL A 155 -30.91 14.24 31.56
CA VAL A 155 -31.29 13.88 32.94
C VAL A 155 -30.20 14.27 33.93
N VAL A 156 -30.51 15.24 34.79
CA VAL A 156 -29.63 15.72 35.87
C VAL A 156 -29.86 14.97 37.18
N ARG A 157 -31.07 14.42 37.38
CA ARG A 157 -31.48 13.72 38.62
C ARG A 157 -32.25 12.42 38.35
N ILE A 158 -31.90 11.34 39.04
CA ILE A 158 -32.76 10.15 39.17
C ILE A 158 -33.46 10.24 40.53
N GLY A 159 -34.77 10.43 40.50
CA GLY A 159 -35.62 10.64 41.67
C GLY A 159 -35.73 9.43 42.60
N LYS A 160 -36.38 9.66 43.73
CA LYS A 160 -36.48 8.71 44.84
C LYS A 160 -37.24 7.45 44.40
N TYR A 161 -36.68 6.26 44.58
CA TYR A 161 -37.22 5.00 44.01
C TYR A 161 -37.42 5.00 42.46
N GLY A 162 -36.84 5.95 41.71
CA GLY A 162 -37.14 6.15 40.29
C GLY A 162 -36.99 4.91 39.39
N LEU A 163 -36.03 4.02 39.72
CA LEU A 163 -35.70 2.76 39.03
C LEU A 163 -35.63 1.56 40.01
N ALA A 164 -36.34 1.64 41.15
CA ALA A 164 -36.33 0.62 42.18
C ALA A 164 -37.11 -0.64 41.77
N GLN A 165 -36.72 -1.80 42.29
CA GLN A 165 -37.38 -3.09 42.04
C GLN A 165 -37.51 -3.41 40.54
N THR A 166 -36.51 -3.03 39.75
CA THR A 166 -36.44 -3.27 38.30
C THR A 166 -35.68 -4.56 37.98
N GLY A 167 -35.81 -5.02 36.73
CA GLY A 167 -35.08 -6.18 36.18
C GLY A 167 -33.77 -5.80 35.50
N LEU A 168 -33.31 -4.55 35.65
CA LEU A 168 -32.12 -4.02 34.99
C LEU A 168 -30.90 -4.88 35.37
N ARG A 169 -30.13 -5.29 34.36
CA ARG A 169 -28.87 -6.01 34.57
C ARG A 169 -27.69 -5.07 34.71
N GLU A 170 -27.83 -3.88 34.14
CA GLU A 170 -26.83 -2.84 34.12
C GLU A 170 -27.49 -1.50 33.80
N VAL A 171 -26.77 -0.42 34.05
CA VAL A 171 -27.17 0.93 33.67
C VAL A 171 -25.93 1.80 33.43
N VAL A 172 -25.94 2.52 32.31
CA VAL A 172 -24.99 3.60 32.03
C VAL A 172 -25.68 4.90 32.40
N LEU A 173 -25.06 5.70 33.27
CA LEU A 173 -25.62 6.97 33.71
C LEU A 173 -25.17 8.11 32.80
N PRO A 174 -26.07 9.04 32.40
CA PRO A 174 -25.75 10.09 31.44
C PRO A 174 -24.70 11.07 31.99
N ALA A 175 -23.92 11.68 31.10
CA ALA A 175 -22.87 12.63 31.44
C ALA A 175 -23.39 13.87 32.19
N SER A 176 -24.65 14.25 31.96
CA SER A 176 -25.38 15.31 32.65
C SER A 176 -25.74 14.99 34.10
N LEU A 177 -25.76 13.72 34.52
CA LEU A 177 -26.29 13.33 35.82
C LEU A 177 -25.46 13.93 36.96
N ARG A 178 -26.12 14.48 37.98
CA ARG A 178 -25.48 15.03 39.18
C ARG A 178 -25.98 14.38 40.47
N GLU A 179 -27.24 13.92 40.49
CA GLU A 179 -27.86 13.40 41.71
C GLU A 179 -28.59 12.06 41.48
N ILE A 180 -28.26 11.06 42.30
CA ILE A 180 -29.03 9.80 42.45
C ILE A 180 -29.72 9.86 43.81
N ASP A 181 -31.05 9.97 43.84
CA ASP A 181 -31.78 10.16 45.09
C ASP A 181 -31.93 8.86 45.92
N ASN A 182 -32.49 9.03 47.12
CA ASN A 182 -32.68 7.94 48.06
C ASN A 182 -33.49 6.79 47.43
N ASN A 183 -33.05 5.56 47.66
CA ASN A 183 -33.68 4.33 47.16
C ASN A 183 -33.75 4.20 45.62
N ALA A 184 -33.11 5.06 44.83
CA ALA A 184 -33.28 5.15 43.37
C ALA A 184 -33.27 3.81 42.61
N PHE A 185 -32.38 2.88 42.94
CA PHE A 185 -32.24 1.54 42.37
C PHE A 185 -32.50 0.41 43.39
N GLN A 186 -33.14 0.70 44.53
CA GLN A 186 -33.30 -0.24 45.64
C GLN A 186 -34.00 -1.55 45.20
N ILE A 187 -33.50 -2.69 45.70
CA ILE A 187 -34.05 -4.05 45.46
C ILE A 187 -34.12 -4.36 43.97
N SER A 188 -33.10 -3.98 43.19
CA SER A 188 -32.91 -4.42 41.81
C SER A 188 -31.89 -5.58 41.80
N PRO A 189 -32.31 -6.83 42.11
CA PRO A 189 -31.40 -7.94 42.40
C PRO A 189 -30.66 -8.47 41.17
N SER A 190 -31.04 -8.04 39.96
CA SER A 190 -30.39 -8.36 38.71
C SER A 190 -29.28 -7.38 38.34
N LEU A 191 -29.22 -6.21 38.97
CA LEU A 191 -28.28 -5.14 38.63
C LEU A 191 -26.87 -5.56 39.04
N LYS A 192 -26.04 -5.84 38.03
CA LYS A 192 -24.67 -6.36 38.14
C LYS A 192 -23.62 -5.25 38.06
N ASN A 193 -23.83 -4.32 37.13
CA ASN A 193 -22.88 -3.25 36.79
C ASN A 193 -23.60 -1.89 36.84
N VAL A 194 -22.92 -0.84 37.31
CA VAL A 194 -23.41 0.55 37.27
C VAL A 194 -22.25 1.44 36.83
N VAL A 195 -22.35 2.05 35.66
CA VAL A 195 -21.33 2.98 35.15
C VAL A 195 -21.71 4.39 35.59
N PHE A 196 -21.03 4.90 36.60
CA PHE A 196 -21.19 6.27 37.09
C PHE A 196 -20.43 7.26 36.20
N ASN A 197 -21.04 8.41 35.91
CA ASN A 197 -20.39 9.48 35.18
C ASN A 197 -19.43 10.28 36.08
N ASP A 198 -18.31 10.76 35.53
CA ASP A 198 -17.32 11.55 36.29
C ASP A 198 -17.81 12.94 36.76
N GLY A 199 -19.06 13.30 36.46
CA GLY A 199 -19.73 14.51 36.95
C GLY A 199 -20.64 14.31 38.17
N LEU A 200 -20.84 13.08 38.67
CA LEU A 200 -21.80 12.79 39.74
C LEU A 200 -21.42 13.42 41.08
N GLU A 201 -22.35 14.14 41.72
CA GLU A 201 -22.10 14.88 42.97
C GLU A 201 -22.71 14.21 44.21
N TYR A 202 -23.86 13.54 44.06
CA TYR A 202 -24.67 13.01 45.18
C TYR A 202 -25.15 11.57 44.94
N ILE A 203 -24.89 10.70 45.93
CA ILE A 203 -25.46 9.35 46.00
C ILE A 203 -26.33 9.22 47.26
N GLY A 204 -27.62 8.96 47.03
CA GLY A 204 -28.66 8.94 48.06
C GLY A 204 -28.63 7.76 49.02
N GLU A 205 -29.42 7.91 50.07
CA GLU A 205 -29.62 6.91 51.12
C GLU A 205 -30.27 5.67 50.51
N ARG A 206 -29.70 4.47 50.72
CA ARG A 206 -30.22 3.22 50.13
C ARG A 206 -30.32 3.22 48.61
N ALA A 207 -29.62 4.11 47.90
CA ALA A 207 -29.68 4.23 46.44
C ALA A 207 -29.59 2.88 45.73
N PHE A 208 -28.70 1.99 46.18
CA PHE A 208 -28.51 0.64 45.64
C PHE A 208 -28.82 -0.46 46.68
N GLU A 209 -29.60 -0.19 47.73
CA GLU A 209 -29.82 -1.18 48.80
C GLU A 209 -30.46 -2.47 48.23
N LYS A 210 -29.83 -3.63 48.46
CA LYS A 210 -30.22 -4.96 47.95
C LYS A 210 -30.12 -5.09 46.41
N CYS A 211 -29.22 -4.35 45.76
CA CYS A 211 -28.68 -4.73 44.46
C CYS A 211 -27.73 -5.93 44.64
N THR A 212 -28.30 -7.11 44.90
CA THR A 212 -27.57 -8.29 45.37
C THR A 212 -26.63 -8.94 44.35
N ALA A 213 -26.68 -8.51 43.09
CA ALA A 213 -25.78 -8.95 42.02
C ALA A 213 -24.68 -7.92 41.68
N LEU A 214 -24.68 -6.73 42.31
CA LEU A 214 -23.73 -5.67 42.03
C LEU A 214 -22.31 -6.11 42.42
N GLU A 215 -21.41 -6.28 41.45
CA GLU A 215 -20.08 -6.88 41.64
C GLU A 215 -18.95 -5.84 41.78
N GLU A 216 -19.03 -4.71 41.08
CA GLU A 216 -18.05 -3.63 41.13
C GLU A 216 -18.75 -2.27 41.31
N VAL A 217 -18.12 -1.39 42.08
CA VAL A 217 -18.55 0.00 42.30
C VAL A 217 -17.33 0.92 42.24
N ILE A 218 -17.31 1.82 41.26
CA ILE A 218 -16.29 2.87 41.13
C ILE A 218 -16.95 4.23 41.39
N ILE A 219 -16.67 4.81 42.55
CA ILE A 219 -17.19 6.12 42.96
C ILE A 219 -16.34 7.22 42.31
N PRO A 220 -16.91 8.10 41.48
CA PRO A 220 -16.16 9.16 40.82
C PRO A 220 -15.72 10.25 41.81
N GLY A 221 -14.62 10.95 41.47
CA GLY A 221 -13.95 11.92 42.35
C GLY A 221 -14.78 13.15 42.70
N THR A 222 -15.87 13.38 41.96
CA THR A 222 -16.83 14.47 42.14
C THR A 222 -17.87 14.21 43.23
N VAL A 223 -18.02 12.96 43.70
CA VAL A 223 -18.98 12.62 44.77
C VAL A 223 -18.52 13.24 46.08
N SER A 224 -19.26 14.24 46.51
CA SER A 224 -18.97 15.07 47.69
C SER A 224 -20.11 15.11 48.71
N ARG A 225 -21.22 14.43 48.41
CA ARG A 225 -22.43 14.35 49.25
C ARG A 225 -22.97 12.92 49.27
N TRP A 226 -23.35 12.45 50.47
CA TRP A 226 -23.94 11.12 50.66
C TRP A 226 -25.25 11.17 51.44
N GLY A 227 -26.25 10.40 51.01
CA GLY A 227 -27.50 10.25 51.74
C GLY A 227 -27.33 9.39 53.00
N GLY A 228 -27.90 9.86 54.11
CA GLY A 228 -27.78 9.24 55.44
C GLY A 228 -26.74 9.90 56.35
N GLY A 229 -25.68 10.51 55.81
CA GLY A 229 -24.63 11.18 56.57
C GLY A 229 -23.79 10.24 57.47
N THR A 230 -22.76 10.79 58.11
CA THR A 230 -21.72 10.02 58.83
C THR A 230 -22.17 9.29 60.10
N GLN A 231 -23.47 9.31 60.45
CA GLN A 231 -24.02 8.64 61.64
C GLN A 231 -25.28 7.79 61.38
N SER A 232 -25.71 7.59 60.12
CA SER A 232 -26.88 6.73 59.84
C SER A 232 -26.51 5.25 59.63
N THR A 233 -27.48 4.40 59.93
CA THR A 233 -27.51 2.96 59.57
C THR A 233 -28.02 2.73 58.15
N GLN A 234 -28.35 3.80 57.42
CA GLN A 234 -29.02 3.72 56.14
C GLN A 234 -27.98 3.84 55.02
N SER A 235 -27.62 2.69 54.47
CA SER A 235 -26.45 2.46 53.63
C SER A 235 -26.72 2.68 52.14
N PRO A 236 -25.93 3.48 51.40
CA PRO A 236 -26.05 3.62 49.94
C PRO A 236 -25.99 2.28 49.19
N PHE A 237 -25.08 1.37 49.59
CA PHE A 237 -24.90 0.04 48.99
C PHE A 237 -25.30 -1.09 49.97
N GLY A 238 -26.31 -0.85 50.80
CA GLY A 238 -26.70 -1.78 51.87
C GLY A 238 -27.12 -3.14 51.32
N TYR A 239 -26.66 -4.23 51.93
CA TYR A 239 -26.93 -5.60 51.49
C TYR A 239 -26.51 -5.91 50.03
N CYS A 240 -25.63 -5.10 49.40
CA CYS A 240 -25.00 -5.46 48.13
C CYS A 240 -23.92 -6.51 48.38
N SER A 241 -24.34 -7.75 48.65
CA SER A 241 -23.44 -8.82 49.08
C SER A 241 -22.39 -9.18 48.05
N ALA A 242 -22.69 -9.02 46.75
CA ALA A 242 -21.82 -9.43 45.64
C ALA A 242 -20.65 -8.49 45.35
N ILE A 243 -20.58 -7.29 45.95
CA ILE A 243 -19.51 -6.33 45.64
C ILE A 243 -18.16 -6.95 46.00
N LYS A 244 -17.35 -7.26 44.98
CA LYS A 244 -15.96 -7.72 45.09
C LYS A 244 -14.99 -6.55 45.16
N ARG A 245 -15.28 -5.47 44.42
CA ARG A 245 -14.36 -4.34 44.19
C ARG A 245 -15.06 -3.02 44.44
N LEU A 246 -14.49 -2.21 45.33
CA LEU A 246 -14.96 -0.85 45.61
C LEU A 246 -13.80 0.14 45.51
N VAL A 247 -13.91 1.07 44.56
CA VAL A 247 -12.91 2.11 44.32
C VAL A 247 -13.51 3.47 44.61
N PHE A 248 -12.84 4.28 45.42
CA PHE A 248 -13.10 5.72 45.50
C PHE A 248 -12.02 6.44 44.68
N LYS A 249 -12.41 7.18 43.62
CA LYS A 249 -11.45 7.97 42.82
C LYS A 249 -10.93 9.18 43.61
N GLU A 250 -9.75 9.66 43.25
CA GLU A 250 -9.16 10.88 43.79
C GLU A 250 -10.12 12.07 43.63
N GLY A 251 -10.35 12.81 44.71
CA GLY A 251 -11.38 13.86 44.80
C GLY A 251 -12.41 13.57 45.90
N VAL A 252 -12.77 12.29 46.14
CA VAL A 252 -13.68 11.91 47.24
C VAL A 252 -13.03 12.27 48.58
N THR A 253 -13.75 13.00 49.44
CA THR A 253 -13.24 13.50 50.74
C THR A 253 -13.76 12.74 51.96
N GLU A 254 -14.91 12.07 51.85
CA GLU A 254 -15.53 11.29 52.92
C GLU A 254 -16.11 9.96 52.40
N ILE A 255 -15.95 8.90 53.19
CA ILE A 255 -16.63 7.61 53.02
C ILE A 255 -17.79 7.55 54.02
N PRO A 256 -19.05 7.34 53.59
CA PRO A 256 -20.20 7.43 54.46
C PRO A 256 -20.26 6.29 55.48
N ALA A 257 -20.95 6.53 56.58
CA ALA A 257 -21.30 5.47 57.52
C ALA A 257 -22.07 4.35 56.83
N ALA A 258 -21.82 3.12 57.27
CA ALA A 258 -22.47 1.93 56.74
C ALA A 258 -22.36 1.76 55.21
N CYS A 259 -21.38 2.39 54.51
CA CYS A 259 -21.26 2.44 53.03
C CYS A 259 -21.67 1.13 52.31
N ILE A 260 -21.07 0.01 52.70
CA ILE A 260 -21.54 -1.36 52.45
C ILE A 260 -21.86 -2.01 53.80
N TRP A 261 -23.15 -2.15 54.14
CA TRP A 261 -23.59 -2.81 55.38
C TRP A 261 -24.42 -4.07 55.11
N ILE A 262 -23.96 -5.21 55.63
CA ILE A 262 -24.61 -6.51 55.43
C ILE A 262 -25.10 -7.06 56.78
N MET A 263 -26.35 -6.78 57.18
CA MET A 263 -26.83 -7.23 58.51
C MET A 263 -26.88 -8.76 58.68
N SER A 264 -26.99 -9.53 57.59
CA SER A 264 -27.03 -10.98 57.62
C SER A 264 -26.58 -11.56 56.28
N GLY A 265 -25.57 -12.42 56.29
CA GLY A 265 -25.01 -13.02 55.08
C GLY A 265 -23.49 -12.89 55.04
N VAL A 266 -22.95 -12.98 53.83
CA VAL A 266 -21.53 -13.05 53.55
C VAL A 266 -21.23 -12.08 52.39
N GLY A 267 -20.54 -10.96 52.67
CA GLY A 267 -20.10 -10.01 51.64
C GLY A 267 -18.80 -10.43 50.97
N TYR A 268 -18.67 -10.16 49.67
CA TYR A 268 -17.56 -10.64 48.83
C TYR A 268 -16.42 -9.63 48.61
N LEU A 269 -16.42 -8.49 49.31
CA LEU A 269 -15.42 -7.43 49.13
C LEU A 269 -14.00 -7.96 49.31
N ASN A 270 -13.21 -7.83 48.25
CA ASN A 270 -11.85 -8.36 48.10
C ASN A 270 -10.83 -7.25 47.82
N GLU A 271 -11.21 -6.22 47.07
CA GLU A 271 -10.40 -5.02 46.82
C GLU A 271 -11.14 -3.75 47.26
N LEU A 272 -10.45 -2.92 48.05
CA LEU A 272 -10.91 -1.59 48.44
C LEU A 272 -9.80 -0.56 48.20
N VAL A 273 -10.09 0.46 47.39
CA VAL A 273 -9.16 1.55 47.09
C VAL A 273 -9.65 2.85 47.72
N ILE A 274 -8.81 3.45 48.57
CA ILE A 274 -9.09 4.72 49.26
C ILE A 274 -8.07 5.79 48.81
N PRO A 275 -8.53 6.90 48.20
CA PRO A 275 -7.69 7.93 47.59
C PRO A 275 -7.01 8.81 48.64
N SER A 276 -6.08 9.67 48.21
CA SER A 276 -5.34 10.54 49.15
C SER A 276 -6.20 11.67 49.73
N THR A 277 -7.28 12.02 49.03
CA THR A 277 -8.27 13.03 49.44
C THR A 277 -9.22 12.61 50.57
N VAL A 278 -9.37 11.32 50.88
CA VAL A 278 -10.29 10.89 51.96
C VAL A 278 -9.74 11.28 53.32
N THR A 279 -10.48 12.13 54.02
CA THR A 279 -10.14 12.63 55.36
C THR A 279 -10.99 12.04 56.47
N THR A 280 -12.05 11.28 56.15
CA THR A 280 -12.97 10.70 57.13
C THR A 280 -13.62 9.42 56.59
N ILE A 281 -13.67 8.38 57.43
CA ILE A 281 -14.42 7.15 57.18
C ILE A 281 -15.47 6.98 58.27
N GLY A 282 -16.74 6.81 57.87
CA GLY A 282 -17.84 6.62 58.81
C GLY A 282 -17.83 5.24 59.50
N TRP A 283 -18.40 5.20 60.70
CA TRP A 283 -18.62 3.95 61.45
C TRP A 283 -19.35 2.88 60.62
N HIS A 284 -18.97 1.61 60.82
CA HIS A 284 -19.46 0.44 60.06
C HIS A 284 -19.37 0.54 58.53
N ALA A 285 -18.54 1.41 57.93
CA ALA A 285 -18.50 1.62 56.48
C ALA A 285 -18.41 0.33 55.65
N PHE A 286 -17.76 -0.73 56.14
CA PHE A 286 -17.60 -2.01 55.44
C PHE A 286 -18.03 -3.22 56.29
N MET A 287 -18.97 -3.03 57.21
CA MET A 287 -19.37 -4.05 58.19
C MET A 287 -19.99 -5.32 57.56
N ASN A 288 -19.55 -6.48 58.06
CA ASN A 288 -20.02 -7.83 57.69
C ASN A 288 -19.74 -8.25 56.24
N ASN A 289 -18.76 -7.63 55.58
CA ASN A 289 -18.03 -8.31 54.53
C ASN A 289 -17.30 -9.51 55.17
N THR A 290 -17.51 -10.71 54.62
CA THR A 290 -17.05 -11.98 55.22
C THR A 290 -15.53 -12.06 55.26
N PRO A 291 -14.91 -12.94 56.08
CA PRO A 291 -13.51 -12.78 56.48
C PRO A 291 -12.65 -12.63 55.23
N TRP A 292 -12.12 -11.41 55.06
CA TRP A 292 -11.29 -10.99 53.94
C TRP A 292 -10.35 -12.15 53.64
N ARG A 293 -10.42 -12.66 52.42
CA ARG A 293 -9.72 -13.89 52.08
C ARG A 293 -8.21 -13.63 52.14
N VAL A 294 -7.43 -14.68 52.33
CA VAL A 294 -5.98 -14.56 52.13
C VAL A 294 -5.78 -14.12 50.69
N GLY A 295 -5.14 -12.96 50.49
CA GLY A 295 -5.01 -12.30 49.18
C GLY A 295 -5.95 -11.11 48.93
N ALA A 296 -6.88 -10.81 49.84
CA ALA A 296 -7.68 -9.59 49.77
C ALA A 296 -6.81 -8.34 50.10
N LYS A 297 -7.19 -7.18 49.54
CA LYS A 297 -6.31 -6.00 49.43
C LYS A 297 -7.04 -4.70 49.77
N ILE A 298 -6.41 -3.86 50.59
CA ILE A 298 -6.82 -2.48 50.84
C ILE A 298 -5.66 -1.56 50.44
N SER A 299 -5.84 -0.74 49.41
CA SER A 299 -4.82 0.21 48.95
C SER A 299 -5.19 1.63 49.38
N LEU A 300 -4.32 2.23 50.19
CA LEU A 300 -4.45 3.59 50.72
C LEU A 300 -3.50 4.54 50.00
N TYR A 301 -4.00 5.69 49.54
CA TYR A 301 -3.19 6.70 48.84
C TYR A 301 -2.72 7.86 49.75
N GLY A 302 -3.26 8.02 50.95
CA GLY A 302 -2.75 8.97 51.95
C GLY A 302 -1.42 8.52 52.57
N THR A 303 -0.42 9.41 52.62
CA THR A 303 0.88 9.15 53.28
C THR A 303 0.81 9.22 54.81
N THR A 304 -0.24 9.84 55.35
CA THR A 304 -0.55 9.90 56.79
C THR A 304 -1.77 9.04 57.06
N PRO A 305 -1.73 8.11 58.03
CA PRO A 305 -2.91 7.32 58.40
C PRO A 305 -4.03 8.21 58.95
N ILE A 306 -5.26 7.95 58.53
CA ILE A 306 -6.47 8.63 59.03
C ILE A 306 -7.12 7.84 60.17
N ASP A 307 -7.69 8.55 61.15
CA ASP A 307 -8.52 7.92 62.19
C ASP A 307 -9.88 7.46 61.62
N TYR A 308 -10.40 6.36 62.15
CA TYR A 308 -11.70 5.78 61.83
C TYR A 308 -12.34 5.16 63.10
N ASP A 309 -13.61 4.77 63.07
CA ASP A 309 -14.29 4.15 64.23
C ASP A 309 -13.92 2.66 64.34
N ASP A 310 -13.61 2.14 65.54
CA ASP A 310 -13.11 0.76 65.75
C ASP A 310 -13.93 -0.33 64.99
N ASP A 311 -15.25 -0.15 64.86
CA ASP A 311 -16.15 -1.09 64.19
C ASP A 311 -16.27 -0.90 62.65
N THR A 312 -15.50 0.01 62.03
CA THR A 312 -15.55 0.35 60.58
C THR A 312 -15.57 -0.86 59.65
N PHE A 313 -14.75 -1.87 59.94
CA PHE A 313 -14.62 -3.09 59.13
C PHE A 313 -15.26 -4.35 59.77
N GLY A 314 -15.66 -4.29 61.06
CA GLY A 314 -16.46 -5.31 61.74
C GLY A 314 -15.88 -6.74 61.89
N SER A 315 -14.64 -7.04 61.47
CA SER A 315 -14.10 -8.42 61.53
C SER A 315 -12.58 -8.50 61.75
N TYR A 316 -12.17 -9.06 62.89
CA TYR A 316 -10.75 -9.29 63.26
C TYR A 316 -9.95 -10.20 62.30
N SER A 317 -10.63 -10.96 61.44
CA SER A 317 -9.97 -11.78 60.41
C SER A 317 -9.30 -10.93 59.32
N MET A 318 -9.87 -9.75 59.02
CA MET A 318 -9.34 -8.82 58.02
C MET A 318 -7.89 -8.48 58.32
N PHE A 319 -7.61 -8.05 59.55
CA PHE A 319 -6.28 -7.68 60.00
C PHE A 319 -5.22 -8.77 59.79
N ARG A 320 -5.60 -10.05 59.72
CA ARG A 320 -4.66 -11.18 59.53
C ARG A 320 -4.50 -11.62 58.09
N ASN A 321 -5.53 -11.44 57.27
CA ASN A 321 -5.62 -12.04 55.93
C ASN A 321 -5.47 -11.01 54.81
N CYS A 322 -5.81 -9.75 55.08
CA CYS A 322 -5.77 -8.66 54.12
C CYS A 322 -4.37 -8.03 54.06
N THR A 323 -3.89 -7.78 52.85
CA THR A 323 -2.73 -6.91 52.62
C THR A 323 -3.19 -5.45 52.71
N LEU A 324 -2.57 -4.67 53.59
CA LEU A 324 -2.72 -3.23 53.64
C LEU A 324 -1.57 -2.58 52.88
N GLU A 325 -1.90 -1.95 51.77
CA GLU A 325 -0.98 -1.34 50.83
C GLU A 325 -0.96 0.18 51.03
N VAL A 326 0.18 0.73 51.45
CA VAL A 326 0.32 2.15 51.84
C VAL A 326 1.42 2.83 51.01
N PRO A 327 1.44 4.16 50.82
CA PRO A 327 2.46 4.79 49.97
C PRO A 327 3.89 4.45 50.38
N ALA A 328 4.83 4.48 49.43
CA ALA A 328 6.25 4.30 49.69
C ALA A 328 6.77 5.21 50.82
N GLY A 329 7.58 4.68 51.72
CA GLY A 329 8.09 5.38 52.91
C GLY A 329 7.07 5.62 54.04
N SER A 330 5.83 5.13 53.95
CA SER A 330 4.79 5.36 54.98
C SER A 330 4.46 4.15 55.86
N ALA A 331 4.99 2.95 55.59
CA ALA A 331 4.57 1.75 56.34
C ALA A 331 4.92 1.82 57.84
N GLU A 332 5.98 2.52 58.24
CA GLU A 332 6.26 2.72 59.66
C GLU A 332 5.19 3.60 60.35
N ALA A 333 4.66 4.62 59.66
CA ALA A 333 3.57 5.44 60.20
C ALA A 333 2.28 4.62 60.35
N TYR A 334 1.94 3.79 59.36
CA TYR A 334 0.78 2.90 59.41
C TYR A 334 0.91 1.78 60.44
N ARG A 335 2.08 1.13 60.56
CA ARG A 335 2.36 0.10 61.59
C ARG A 335 2.26 0.66 63.02
N ASN A 336 2.64 1.92 63.23
CA ASN A 336 2.58 2.58 64.53
C ASN A 336 1.20 3.18 64.86
N HIS A 337 0.26 3.18 63.91
CA HIS A 337 -1.09 3.72 64.12
C HIS A 337 -1.96 2.76 64.95
N VAL A 338 -2.77 3.28 65.88
CA VAL A 338 -3.56 2.42 66.79
C VAL A 338 -4.63 1.59 66.06
N LEU A 339 -5.16 2.11 64.95
CA LEU A 339 -6.17 1.45 64.11
C LEU A 339 -5.51 0.61 62.99
N TRP A 340 -4.91 1.27 61.99
CA TRP A 340 -4.24 0.60 60.87
C TRP A 340 -3.08 -0.33 61.27
N GLY A 341 -2.40 -0.08 62.39
CA GLY A 341 -1.33 -0.96 62.89
C GLY A 341 -1.81 -2.33 63.38
N GLN A 342 -3.13 -2.57 63.43
CA GLN A 342 -3.70 -3.89 63.68
C GLN A 342 -3.46 -4.86 62.51
N PHE A 343 -3.29 -4.37 61.28
CA PHE A 343 -3.01 -5.20 60.11
C PHE A 343 -1.63 -5.88 60.23
N VAL A 344 -1.61 -7.20 60.06
CA VAL A 344 -0.42 -8.04 60.11
C VAL A 344 0.43 -7.87 58.86
N ASN A 345 -0.19 -7.81 57.68
CA ASN A 345 0.49 -7.61 56.41
C ASN A 345 0.34 -6.18 55.90
N ILE A 346 1.06 -5.23 56.53
CA ILE A 346 1.25 -3.90 55.95
C ILE A 346 2.46 -3.96 55.03
N VAL A 347 2.27 -3.60 53.77
CA VAL A 347 3.33 -3.47 52.76
C VAL A 347 3.36 -2.03 52.27
N GLU A 348 4.56 -1.52 51.99
CA GLU A 348 4.65 -0.32 51.17
C GLU A 348 4.28 -0.74 49.76
N ARG A 349 3.31 -0.04 49.17
CA ARG A 349 3.22 0.07 47.74
C ARG A 349 4.57 0.56 47.27
N VAL A 350 5.27 -0.37 46.63
CA VAL A 350 5.97 -0.09 45.38
C VAL A 350 5.22 1.04 44.68
N GLU A 351 5.86 2.18 44.44
CA GLU A 351 5.27 3.22 43.60
C GLU A 351 4.78 2.50 42.35
N SER A 352 3.47 2.60 42.07
CA SER A 352 2.86 1.92 40.93
C SER A 352 3.71 2.27 39.73
N VAL A 353 4.42 1.27 39.20
CA VAL A 353 5.27 1.51 38.04
C VAL A 353 4.33 2.04 36.97
N GLU A 354 4.69 3.15 36.34
CA GLU A 354 3.81 3.84 35.41
C GLU A 354 3.77 3.02 34.12
N VAL A 355 2.92 1.99 34.14
CA VAL A 355 2.60 1.15 33.00
C VAL A 355 1.82 2.03 32.02
N PRO A 356 2.24 2.13 30.75
CA PRO A 356 1.55 2.96 29.78
C PRO A 356 0.08 2.56 29.64
N ASP A 357 -0.82 3.54 29.46
CA ASP A 357 -2.29 3.35 29.36
C ASP A 357 -2.71 2.35 28.26
N VAL A 358 -1.81 2.01 27.34
CA VAL A 358 -1.99 0.94 26.35
C VAL A 358 -2.18 -0.43 26.99
N PHE A 359 -1.77 -0.68 28.24
CA PHE A 359 -2.00 -1.95 28.95
C PHE A 359 -3.14 -1.81 29.96
N ARG A 360 -4.30 -2.44 29.69
CA ARG A 360 -5.45 -2.42 30.63
C ARG A 360 -5.35 -3.43 31.76
N ASN A 361 -4.61 -4.52 31.55
CA ASN A 361 -4.34 -5.54 32.55
C ASN A 361 -2.88 -5.49 32.99
N VAL A 362 -2.70 -5.66 34.30
CA VAL A 362 -1.40 -5.74 34.97
C VAL A 362 -1.44 -6.95 35.90
N ILE A 363 -0.58 -7.94 35.68
CA ILE A 363 -0.52 -9.18 36.46
C ILE A 363 0.85 -9.40 37.10
N GLY A 364 0.90 -10.22 38.15
CA GLY A 364 2.10 -10.42 38.97
C GLY A 364 2.36 -9.29 39.97
N GLU A 365 3.55 -9.30 40.58
CA GLU A 365 3.96 -8.33 41.61
C GLU A 365 5.40 -7.85 41.34
N GLY A 366 5.67 -6.55 41.51
CA GLY A 366 7.04 -6.01 41.47
C GLY A 366 7.16 -4.52 41.11
N LYS A 367 8.40 -4.00 41.12
CA LYS A 367 8.75 -2.58 40.83
C LYS A 367 9.12 -2.28 39.38
N SER A 368 9.09 -3.28 38.51
CA SER A 368 9.33 -3.15 37.08
C SER A 368 8.19 -3.83 36.32
N TYR A 369 7.93 -3.40 35.09
CA TYR A 369 6.97 -4.04 34.20
C TYR A 369 7.64 -4.43 32.89
N ALA A 370 7.14 -5.49 32.28
CA ALA A 370 7.35 -5.76 30.86
C ALA A 370 5.96 -5.91 30.20
N GLY A 371 5.83 -5.44 28.96
CA GLY A 371 4.71 -5.88 28.13
C GLY A 371 4.89 -7.37 27.82
N LEU A 372 3.83 -8.15 27.86
CA LEU A 372 3.79 -9.52 27.36
C LEU A 372 2.66 -9.61 26.34
N THR A 373 3.03 -9.85 25.07
CA THR A 373 2.08 -10.25 24.03
C THR A 373 2.28 -11.73 23.71
N ILE A 374 1.21 -12.44 23.41
CA ILE A 374 1.23 -13.87 23.09
C ILE A 374 0.44 -14.10 21.80
N HIS A 375 1.05 -14.77 20.81
CA HIS A 375 0.50 -15.00 19.48
C HIS A 375 0.40 -16.50 19.19
N TRP A 376 -0.80 -17.02 18.90
CA TRP A 376 -1.02 -18.47 18.70
C TRP A 376 -1.02 -18.93 17.24
N ASP A 377 -1.26 -18.06 16.25
CA ASP A 377 -1.30 -18.43 14.83
C ASP A 377 -2.24 -19.63 14.57
N ASP A 378 -3.41 -19.66 15.24
CA ASP A 378 -4.32 -20.82 15.26
C ASP A 378 -5.66 -20.58 14.54
N GLU A 379 -5.76 -19.46 13.82
CA GLU A 379 -6.95 -18.98 13.08
C GLU A 379 -8.22 -18.77 13.95
N LYS A 380 -8.15 -18.95 15.28
CA LYS A 380 -9.27 -18.63 16.17
C LYS A 380 -9.35 -17.12 16.36
N ALA A 381 -10.55 -16.63 16.66
CA ALA A 381 -10.69 -15.23 17.03
C ALA A 381 -9.88 -15.00 18.32
N LEU A 382 -9.04 -13.95 18.33
CA LEU A 382 -8.03 -13.61 19.35
C LEU A 382 -6.62 -14.22 19.12
N ASP A 383 -6.12 -14.17 17.88
CA ASP A 383 -4.74 -14.55 17.52
C ASP A 383 -3.65 -14.00 18.48
N ASN A 384 -3.85 -12.78 19.02
CA ASN A 384 -2.93 -12.10 19.92
C ASN A 384 -3.60 -11.75 21.27
N LEU A 385 -2.89 -11.89 22.39
CA LEU A 385 -3.29 -11.41 23.72
C LEU A 385 -2.19 -10.51 24.32
N THR A 386 -2.53 -9.36 24.92
CA THR A 386 -1.55 -8.43 25.51
C THR A 386 -1.87 -8.09 26.97
N GLU A 387 -0.88 -8.22 27.86
CA GLU A 387 -0.93 -7.73 29.24
C GLU A 387 0.42 -7.08 29.66
N ALA A 388 0.44 -6.36 30.78
CA ALA A 388 1.68 -5.99 31.46
C ALA A 388 1.96 -6.96 32.62
N VAL A 389 3.18 -7.46 32.72
CA VAL A 389 3.61 -8.37 33.80
C VAL A 389 4.60 -7.64 34.70
N LEU A 390 4.28 -7.58 36.00
CA LEU A 390 5.15 -6.99 37.02
C LEU A 390 6.20 -7.99 37.50
N PHE A 391 7.40 -7.47 37.78
CA PHE A 391 8.53 -8.23 38.29
C PHE A 391 9.49 -7.40 39.17
N ASP A 392 10.31 -8.10 39.95
CA ASP A 392 11.24 -7.52 40.93
C ASP A 392 12.70 -7.93 40.66
N GLY A 393 13.60 -6.94 40.63
CA GLY A 393 15.03 -7.19 40.47
C GLY A 393 15.43 -7.61 39.04
N PRO A 394 16.59 -8.26 38.86
CA PRO A 394 16.98 -8.83 37.58
C PRO A 394 16.08 -10.04 37.28
N ALA A 395 15.22 -9.92 36.27
CA ALA A 395 14.37 -10.99 35.77
C ALA A 395 14.85 -11.48 34.40
N THR A 396 14.51 -12.71 34.06
CA THR A 396 14.61 -13.28 32.71
C THR A 396 13.24 -13.37 32.05
N VAL A 397 13.22 -13.55 30.73
CA VAL A 397 11.99 -13.81 29.97
C VAL A 397 11.19 -14.99 30.56
N ASN A 398 11.85 -16.09 30.94
CA ASN A 398 11.21 -17.24 31.60
C ASN A 398 10.59 -16.86 32.96
N ASP A 399 11.17 -15.92 33.70
CA ASP A 399 10.57 -15.44 34.95
C ASP A 399 9.29 -14.63 34.69
N ILE A 400 9.27 -13.80 33.63
CA ILE A 400 8.07 -13.05 33.24
C ILE A 400 6.95 -13.99 32.78
N VAL A 401 7.28 -14.96 31.92
CA VAL A 401 6.32 -15.94 31.40
C VAL A 401 5.81 -16.88 32.50
N ALA A 402 6.68 -17.29 33.43
CA ALA A 402 6.27 -18.07 34.60
C ALA A 402 5.39 -17.25 35.57
N SER A 403 5.66 -15.95 35.72
CA SER A 403 4.80 -15.03 36.46
C SER A 403 3.42 -14.95 35.80
N ALA A 404 3.34 -14.84 34.47
CA ALA A 404 2.07 -14.82 33.75
C ALA A 404 1.26 -16.10 33.96
N LEU A 405 1.86 -17.28 33.73
CA LEU A 405 1.25 -18.60 33.93
C LEU A 405 0.80 -18.88 35.37
N ALA A 406 1.46 -18.26 36.35
CA ALA A 406 1.08 -18.38 37.76
C ALA A 406 -0.07 -17.45 38.17
N ASN A 407 -0.32 -16.36 37.44
CA ASN A 407 -1.26 -15.30 37.82
C ASN A 407 -2.52 -15.22 36.95
N ASP A 408 -2.52 -15.70 35.70
CA ASP A 408 -3.73 -15.90 34.89
C ASP A 408 -4.07 -17.40 34.79
N THR A 409 -5.19 -17.83 35.39
CA THR A 409 -5.61 -19.24 35.39
C THR A 409 -6.09 -19.75 34.03
N ARG A 410 -6.31 -18.86 33.05
CA ARG A 410 -6.63 -19.23 31.66
C ARG A 410 -5.38 -19.50 30.84
N PHE A 411 -4.23 -18.92 31.20
CA PHE A 411 -2.98 -19.14 30.50
C PHE A 411 -2.29 -20.39 31.06
N TYR A 412 -2.02 -21.36 30.19
CA TYR A 412 -1.40 -22.62 30.58
C TYR A 412 -0.36 -23.08 29.56
N ALA A 413 0.56 -23.96 29.99
CA ALA A 413 1.67 -24.40 29.18
C ALA A 413 2.04 -25.87 29.42
N LEU A 414 2.75 -26.46 28.46
CA LEU A 414 3.43 -27.74 28.62
C LEU A 414 4.94 -27.50 28.63
N LYS A 415 5.64 -28.01 29.65
CA LYS A 415 7.09 -28.13 29.66
C LYS A 415 7.51 -29.59 29.40
N THR A 416 8.65 -29.74 28.72
CA THR A 416 9.37 -31.02 28.67
C THR A 416 9.97 -31.34 30.04
N ALA A 417 10.30 -32.61 30.28
CA ALA A 417 11.06 -33.03 31.47
C ALA A 417 12.45 -32.35 31.61
N GLY A 418 12.93 -31.64 30.58
CA GLY A 418 14.14 -30.81 30.63
C GLY A 418 13.93 -29.38 31.12
N GLY A 419 12.68 -28.91 31.29
CA GLY A 419 12.35 -27.55 31.73
C GLY A 419 12.01 -26.55 30.62
N ASN A 420 12.19 -26.94 29.35
CA ASN A 420 11.86 -26.12 28.18
C ASN A 420 10.36 -26.13 27.91
N PHE A 421 9.79 -24.98 27.55
CA PHE A 421 8.41 -24.89 27.04
C PHE A 421 8.27 -25.64 25.71
N ALA A 422 7.15 -26.34 25.57
CA ALA A 422 6.79 -27.17 24.43
C ALA A 422 5.37 -26.90 23.92
N ALA A 423 4.53 -26.20 24.68
CA ALA A 423 3.23 -25.72 24.24
C ALA A 423 2.77 -24.57 25.14
N PHE A 424 1.90 -23.71 24.61
CA PHE A 424 1.10 -22.76 25.39
C PHE A 424 -0.35 -22.78 24.91
N GLY A 425 -1.26 -22.46 25.81
CA GLY A 425 -2.69 -22.37 25.56
C GLY A 425 -3.36 -21.30 26.40
N PHE A 426 -4.56 -20.93 25.96
CA PHE A 426 -5.38 -19.95 26.62
C PHE A 426 -6.85 -20.37 26.57
N ASP A 427 -7.48 -20.52 27.73
CA ASP A 427 -8.92 -20.71 27.84
C ASP A 427 -9.66 -19.41 27.47
N THR A 428 -10.24 -19.42 26.29
CA THR A 428 -10.95 -18.28 25.69
C THR A 428 -12.42 -18.23 26.10
N ASN A 429 -12.96 -19.28 26.73
CA ASN A 429 -14.37 -19.40 27.06
C ASN A 429 -14.66 -19.20 28.56
N GLY A 430 -13.64 -19.36 29.42
CA GLY A 430 -13.69 -19.11 30.86
C GLY A 430 -14.29 -20.26 31.66
N ASP A 431 -14.31 -21.48 31.12
CA ASP A 431 -14.71 -22.69 31.87
C ASP A 431 -13.57 -23.24 32.76
N ASN A 432 -12.39 -22.60 32.71
CA ASN A 432 -11.13 -22.98 33.35
C ASN A 432 -10.72 -24.41 33.00
N SER A 433 -10.97 -24.84 31.76
CA SER A 433 -10.82 -26.25 31.37
C SER A 433 -9.38 -26.72 31.16
N ALA A 434 -8.38 -25.83 31.22
CA ALA A 434 -6.91 -25.85 31.02
C ALA A 434 -6.08 -27.16 31.10
N ALA A 435 -6.67 -28.31 31.38
CA ALA A 435 -6.07 -29.63 31.27
C ALA A 435 -5.44 -29.89 29.89
N VAL A 436 -4.14 -30.16 29.92
CA VAL A 436 -3.37 -30.69 28.79
C VAL A 436 -3.42 -32.22 28.83
N SER A 437 -3.60 -32.90 27.71
CA SER A 437 -3.55 -34.37 27.63
C SER A 437 -2.56 -34.85 26.58
N VAL A 438 -1.82 -35.92 26.86
CA VAL A 438 -0.86 -36.56 25.92
C VAL A 438 -1.28 -38.02 25.73
N ASP A 439 -1.37 -38.48 24.48
CA ASP A 439 -1.91 -39.80 24.12
C ASP A 439 -3.25 -40.15 24.80
N GLY A 440 -4.11 -39.13 25.00
CA GLY A 440 -5.41 -39.26 25.69
C GLY A 440 -5.33 -39.37 27.21
N THR A 441 -4.16 -39.17 27.83
CA THR A 441 -4.00 -39.10 29.29
C THR A 441 -3.85 -37.65 29.73
N ALA A 442 -4.80 -37.14 30.51
CA ALA A 442 -4.73 -35.79 31.09
C ALA A 442 -3.58 -35.67 32.11
N LEU A 443 -2.85 -34.56 32.03
CA LEU A 443 -1.75 -34.16 32.91
C LEU A 443 -2.25 -33.16 33.96
N THR A 444 -1.59 -33.12 35.10
CA THR A 444 -1.83 -32.09 36.13
C THR A 444 -1.04 -30.83 35.81
N LEU A 445 -1.68 -29.66 35.89
CA LEU A 445 -1.00 -28.37 35.90
C LEU A 445 -0.50 -28.02 37.31
N GLU A 446 0.71 -27.50 37.43
CA GLU A 446 1.24 -26.82 38.62
C GLU A 446 1.61 -25.38 38.20
N SER A 447 0.94 -24.38 38.80
CA SER A 447 1.06 -22.96 38.41
C SER A 447 0.96 -22.72 36.89
N GLY A 448 -0.12 -23.21 36.28
CA GLY A 448 -0.35 -23.12 34.83
C GLY A 448 0.47 -24.11 33.98
N VAL A 449 1.41 -24.88 34.54
CA VAL A 449 2.36 -25.68 33.75
C VAL A 449 2.17 -27.19 33.96
N ALA A 450 1.90 -27.93 32.88
CA ALA A 450 2.05 -29.39 32.81
C ALA A 450 3.51 -29.76 32.54
N THR A 451 3.97 -30.91 33.02
CA THR A 451 5.27 -31.49 32.62
C THR A 451 5.11 -32.92 32.13
N CYS A 452 5.71 -33.27 30.99
CA CYS A 452 5.68 -34.64 30.45
C CYS A 452 7.07 -35.22 30.14
N SER A 453 7.15 -36.55 30.11
CA SER A 453 8.36 -37.33 29.77
C SER A 453 8.08 -38.25 28.59
N GLY A 454 7.98 -37.66 27.39
CA GLY A 454 7.67 -38.38 26.14
C GLY A 454 7.70 -37.47 24.92
N VAL A 455 7.15 -37.97 23.80
CA VAL A 455 6.87 -37.18 22.59
C VAL A 455 5.63 -36.32 22.87
N PHE A 456 5.72 -35.02 22.63
CA PHE A 456 4.65 -34.06 22.93
C PHE A 456 3.75 -33.76 21.73
N GLU A 457 4.09 -34.23 20.52
CA GLU A 457 3.35 -34.00 19.26
C GLU A 457 1.85 -34.40 19.31
N SER A 458 1.46 -35.31 20.22
CA SER A 458 0.07 -35.72 20.45
C SER A 458 -0.64 -34.95 21.57
N ALA A 459 -0.05 -33.87 22.07
CA ALA A 459 -0.61 -33.11 23.18
C ALA A 459 -1.83 -32.28 22.74
N ALA A 460 -3.00 -32.59 23.29
CA ALA A 460 -4.24 -31.85 23.07
C ALA A 460 -4.56 -30.97 24.28
N GLY A 461 -5.01 -29.74 23.99
CA GLY A 461 -5.55 -28.81 24.98
C GLY A 461 -6.95 -29.23 25.46
N SER A 462 -7.57 -28.33 26.21
CA SER A 462 -8.80 -28.60 26.95
C SER A 462 -10.08 -28.62 26.10
N SER A 463 -10.14 -27.77 25.08
CA SER A 463 -11.31 -27.58 24.22
C SER A 463 -10.88 -27.21 22.80
N ASP A 464 -11.65 -27.63 21.79
CA ASP A 464 -11.44 -27.21 20.39
C ASP A 464 -11.57 -25.69 20.21
N TYR A 465 -12.17 -24.99 21.17
CA TYR A 465 -12.39 -23.54 21.16
C TYR A 465 -11.25 -22.73 21.81
N ASP A 466 -10.50 -23.34 22.73
CA ASP A 466 -9.42 -22.66 23.47
C ASP A 466 -8.16 -22.57 22.60
N HIS A 467 -7.37 -21.50 22.73
CA HIS A 467 -6.08 -21.46 22.04
C HIS A 467 -5.19 -22.58 22.60
N TRP A 468 -4.59 -23.36 21.71
CA TRP A 468 -3.65 -24.41 22.09
C TRP A 468 -2.71 -24.71 20.94
N LYS A 469 -1.42 -24.45 21.14
CA LYS A 469 -0.38 -24.82 20.18
C LYS A 469 0.79 -25.49 20.86
N VAL A 470 1.17 -26.63 20.27
CA VAL A 470 2.31 -27.44 20.67
C VAL A 470 3.42 -27.25 19.64
N ASN A 471 4.66 -27.14 20.09
CA ASN A 471 5.85 -27.22 19.24
C ASN A 471 5.75 -28.42 18.30
N ALA A 472 5.77 -28.14 17.01
CA ALA A 472 5.78 -29.08 15.91
C ALA A 472 7.17 -29.12 15.27
N ALA A 473 7.31 -29.88 14.17
CA ALA A 473 8.52 -29.85 13.36
C ALA A 473 8.74 -28.46 12.73
N ASP A 474 7.66 -27.82 12.27
CA ASP A 474 7.71 -26.62 11.45
C ASP A 474 7.39 -25.32 12.23
N ASN A 475 6.72 -25.41 13.39
CA ASN A 475 6.39 -24.27 14.28
C ASN A 475 6.75 -24.51 15.75
N GLN A 476 7.34 -23.51 16.41
CA GLN A 476 7.73 -23.56 17.82
C GLN A 476 7.58 -22.20 18.49
N TRP A 477 7.21 -22.22 19.76
CA TRP A 477 7.16 -21.02 20.59
C TRP A 477 8.53 -20.36 20.70
N LYS A 478 8.66 -19.18 20.09
CA LYS A 478 9.81 -18.28 20.20
C LYS A 478 9.48 -17.08 21.07
N VAL A 479 10.52 -16.34 21.46
CA VAL A 479 10.37 -15.15 22.28
C VAL A 479 11.24 -14.00 21.79
N PHE A 480 10.60 -12.84 21.64
CA PHE A 480 11.23 -11.61 21.19
C PHE A 480 11.19 -10.57 22.31
N VAL A 481 12.24 -9.78 22.43
CA VAL A 481 12.31 -8.63 23.34
C VAL A 481 12.59 -7.38 22.52
N ASN A 482 11.67 -6.42 22.55
CA ASN A 482 11.70 -5.19 21.75
C ASN A 482 11.89 -5.45 20.23
N GLY A 483 11.40 -6.59 19.73
CA GLY A 483 11.49 -7.04 18.33
C GLY A 483 12.69 -7.95 18.02
N GLU A 484 13.71 -8.01 18.88
CA GLU A 484 14.87 -8.88 18.70
C GLU A 484 14.60 -10.30 19.24
N LEU A 485 14.96 -11.36 18.51
CA LEU A 485 14.88 -12.74 19.03
C LEU A 485 15.87 -12.92 20.18
N VAL A 486 15.39 -13.49 21.28
CA VAL A 486 16.21 -13.79 22.46
C VAL A 486 15.92 -15.18 23.03
N ASP A 487 16.82 -15.67 23.88
CA ASP A 487 16.57 -16.90 24.64
C ASP A 487 15.59 -16.62 25.80
N PHE A 488 14.86 -17.65 26.25
CA PHE A 488 14.04 -17.59 27.46
C PHE A 488 14.83 -17.23 28.73
N ASP A 489 16.15 -17.44 28.77
CA ASP A 489 17.02 -17.05 29.88
C ASP A 489 17.57 -15.60 29.75
N SER A 490 17.20 -14.86 28.71
CA SER A 490 17.67 -13.49 28.48
C SER A 490 17.06 -12.49 29.47
N SER A 491 17.86 -11.50 29.88
CA SER A 491 17.49 -10.51 30.89
C SER A 491 16.47 -9.50 30.40
N VAL A 492 15.46 -9.20 31.23
CA VAL A 492 14.40 -8.22 30.97
C VAL A 492 14.61 -6.97 31.81
N SER A 493 14.44 -5.81 31.19
CA SER A 493 14.44 -4.47 31.80
C SER A 493 13.02 -3.92 31.91
N SER A 494 12.80 -2.95 32.81
CA SER A 494 11.47 -2.32 32.91
C SER A 494 11.15 -1.52 31.65
N GLY A 495 9.97 -1.74 31.08
CA GLY A 495 9.53 -1.12 29.83
C GLY A 495 9.82 -1.94 28.57
N ASP A 496 10.49 -3.08 28.69
CA ASP A 496 10.68 -4.00 27.57
C ASP A 496 9.36 -4.64 27.14
N ASN A 497 9.17 -4.80 25.83
CA ASN A 497 8.04 -5.52 25.25
C ASN A 497 8.48 -6.94 24.86
N ILE A 498 7.91 -7.93 25.52
CA ILE A 498 8.12 -9.35 25.27
C ILE A 498 7.00 -9.84 24.36
N SER A 499 7.34 -10.53 23.28
CA SER A 499 6.38 -11.24 22.42
C SER A 499 6.67 -12.74 22.44
N LEU A 500 5.72 -13.53 22.93
CA LEU A 500 5.71 -14.99 22.78
C LEU A 500 4.95 -15.34 21.51
N GLU A 501 5.60 -15.94 20.53
CA GLU A 501 4.96 -16.20 19.25
C GLU A 501 5.07 -17.69 18.90
N TYR A 502 3.95 -18.32 18.54
CA TYR A 502 3.94 -19.61 17.86
C TYR A 502 4.27 -19.44 16.38
N VAL A 503 5.35 -18.72 16.14
CA VAL A 503 5.97 -18.68 14.84
C VAL A 503 6.47 -20.08 14.50
N THR A 504 6.28 -20.41 13.24
CA THR A 504 7.20 -21.26 12.52
C THR A 504 8.68 -21.07 12.90
N VAL A 505 9.48 -22.14 13.01
CA VAL A 505 10.71 -22.09 13.81
C VAL A 505 11.86 -21.20 13.24
N ASP A 506 11.77 -20.58 12.05
CA ASP A 506 12.83 -19.70 11.46
C ASP A 506 12.67 -18.21 11.81
N ALA A 507 11.52 -17.77 12.31
CA ALA A 507 11.35 -16.36 12.64
C ALA A 507 12.42 -15.90 13.64
N THR A 508 13.36 -15.08 13.18
CA THR A 508 14.35 -14.38 14.01
C THR A 508 13.91 -12.94 14.32
N GLU A 509 12.71 -12.56 13.87
CA GLU A 509 12.04 -11.29 14.13
C GLU A 509 10.60 -11.54 14.57
N SER A 510 10.07 -10.62 15.37
CA SER A 510 8.69 -10.61 15.85
C SER A 510 7.76 -10.20 14.71
N ALA A 511 6.66 -10.93 14.51
CA ALA A 511 5.69 -10.61 13.47
C ALA A 511 5.00 -9.26 13.75
N VAL A 512 5.10 -8.30 12.83
CA VAL A 512 4.43 -7.00 12.97
C VAL A 512 2.91 -7.17 12.89
N LYS A 513 2.19 -6.85 13.97
CA LYS A 513 0.72 -6.99 14.08
C LYS A 513 0.08 -5.71 14.65
N ASP A 514 -0.78 -5.05 13.87
CA ASP A 514 -1.37 -3.73 14.19
C ASP A 514 -2.49 -3.72 15.26
N TYR A 515 -2.63 -4.78 16.06
CA TYR A 515 -3.77 -4.97 16.97
C TYR A 515 -3.33 -5.41 18.36
N THR A 516 -3.56 -4.54 19.35
CA THR A 516 -3.42 -4.84 20.78
C THR A 516 -4.76 -5.26 21.36
N PHE A 517 -4.78 -6.36 22.13
CA PHE A 517 -5.99 -6.90 22.74
C PHE A 517 -5.88 -6.95 24.26
N TYR A 518 -6.99 -6.61 24.92
CA TYR A 518 -7.07 -6.51 26.37
C TYR A 518 -7.92 -7.62 26.95
N LEU A 519 -7.25 -8.51 27.66
CA LEU A 519 -7.91 -9.42 28.58
C LEU A 519 -8.56 -8.63 29.73
N ARG A 520 -9.37 -9.32 30.53
CA ARG A 520 -9.73 -8.94 31.92
C ARG A 520 -9.36 -10.11 32.85
N PRO A 521 -9.27 -9.95 34.17
CA PRO A 521 -9.01 -11.04 35.09
C PRO A 521 -9.94 -12.25 34.88
N ALA A 522 -9.40 -13.46 35.09
CA ALA A 522 -10.09 -14.72 34.76
C ALA A 522 -11.43 -14.93 35.51
N ASP A 523 -11.64 -14.28 36.65
CA ASP A 523 -12.86 -14.40 37.47
C ASP A 523 -13.92 -13.30 37.20
N GLU A 524 -13.73 -12.47 36.18
CA GLU A 524 -14.61 -11.35 35.85
C GLU A 524 -15.34 -11.50 34.50
N LEU A 525 -16.65 -11.71 34.58
CA LEU A 525 -17.58 -11.80 33.45
C LEU A 525 -17.83 -10.41 32.84
N GLY A 526 -17.50 -10.25 31.56
CA GLY A 526 -17.62 -9.01 30.78
C GLY A 526 -17.25 -9.19 29.31
N ILE A 527 -17.21 -8.08 28.56
CA ILE A 527 -16.84 -8.05 27.15
C ILE A 527 -16.04 -6.78 26.81
N TRP A 528 -14.97 -6.89 26.03
CA TRP A 528 -14.01 -5.81 25.75
C TRP A 528 -13.77 -5.62 24.26
N THR A 529 -13.53 -4.37 23.89
CA THR A 529 -13.22 -3.91 22.53
C THR A 529 -12.14 -2.83 22.57
N LEU A 530 -11.72 -2.42 21.38
CA LEU A 530 -11.02 -1.16 21.15
C LEU A 530 -11.85 0.04 21.69
N ASP A 531 -11.18 1.12 22.09
CA ASP A 531 -11.84 2.39 22.45
C ASP A 531 -12.36 3.13 21.22
N GLU A 532 -11.70 2.99 20.07
CA GLU A 532 -12.11 3.61 18.82
C GLU A 532 -12.03 2.61 17.66
N VAL A 533 -13.07 2.59 16.83
CA VAL A 533 -13.08 2.00 15.50
C VAL A 533 -13.24 3.11 14.48
N GLN A 534 -12.21 3.31 13.65
CA GLN A 534 -12.29 4.24 12.54
C GLN A 534 -12.77 3.51 11.29
N LEU A 535 -13.76 4.06 10.58
CA LEU A 535 -14.30 3.51 9.34
C LEU A 535 -14.08 4.49 8.19
N ASN A 536 -13.33 4.05 7.17
CA ASN A 536 -13.20 4.80 5.93
C ASN A 536 -14.57 4.84 5.22
N THR A 537 -14.96 6.00 4.70
CA THR A 537 -16.23 6.19 3.97
C THR A 537 -16.05 6.44 2.47
N ALA A 538 -14.85 6.26 1.93
CA ALA A 538 -14.65 6.07 0.50
C ALA A 538 -15.56 4.93 0.01
N THR A 539 -16.47 5.24 -0.91
CA THR A 539 -17.52 4.32 -1.34
C THR A 539 -16.96 3.18 -2.18
N ASP A 540 -17.48 1.97 -1.98
CA ASP A 540 -17.28 0.90 -2.97
C ASP A 540 -17.88 1.33 -4.33
N LYS A 541 -17.43 0.69 -5.42
CA LYS A 541 -17.83 1.04 -6.80
C LYS A 541 -19.34 0.80 -7.09
N ASN A 542 -20.13 0.40 -6.08
CA ASN A 542 -21.56 0.11 -6.15
C ASN A 542 -22.42 1.00 -5.22
N GLY A 543 -21.83 1.82 -4.35
CA GLY A 543 -22.54 2.64 -3.36
C GLY A 543 -23.08 1.87 -2.15
N SER A 544 -22.44 0.77 -1.77
CA SER A 544 -22.78 -0.02 -0.56
C SER A 544 -22.05 0.50 0.68
N SER A 545 -22.57 0.18 1.86
CA SER A 545 -22.02 0.66 3.15
C SER A 545 -20.77 -0.10 3.59
N VAL A 546 -19.75 0.65 4.05
CA VAL A 546 -18.40 0.15 4.33
C VAL A 546 -18.35 -0.56 5.67
N GLN A 547 -17.71 -1.72 5.74
CA GLN A 547 -17.80 -2.65 6.88
C GLN A 547 -16.42 -2.92 7.49
N ARG A 548 -16.32 -2.93 8.82
CA ARG A 548 -15.10 -3.27 9.57
C ARG A 548 -15.44 -4.30 10.64
N PHE A 549 -14.69 -5.39 10.69
CA PHE A 549 -14.79 -6.34 11.80
C PHE A 549 -14.02 -5.78 13.00
N VAL A 550 -14.70 -5.73 14.15
CA VAL A 550 -14.16 -5.31 15.45
C VAL A 550 -14.03 -6.56 16.31
N PRO A 551 -12.82 -7.08 16.49
CA PRO A 551 -12.57 -8.18 17.41
C PRO A 551 -12.89 -7.84 18.87
N MET A 552 -13.25 -8.87 19.62
CA MET A 552 -13.76 -8.76 20.99
C MET A 552 -13.20 -9.86 21.88
N ILE A 553 -12.99 -9.55 23.15
CA ILE A 553 -12.78 -10.56 24.20
C ILE A 553 -14.04 -10.60 25.04
N ALA A 554 -14.58 -11.78 25.34
CA ALA A 554 -15.60 -11.91 26.40
C ALA A 554 -15.28 -13.11 27.28
N ASN A 555 -15.26 -12.89 28.59
CA ASN A 555 -15.06 -13.93 29.59
C ASN A 555 -16.45 -14.37 30.12
N ILE A 556 -16.78 -15.66 30.09
CA ILE A 556 -18.10 -16.20 30.50
C ILE A 556 -18.01 -17.01 31.81
N CYS A 557 -17.07 -16.65 32.68
CA CYS A 557 -16.78 -17.37 33.92
C CYS A 557 -18.03 -17.62 34.80
N GLY A 558 -18.17 -18.85 35.31
CA GLY A 558 -19.09 -19.20 36.41
C GLY A 558 -20.58 -19.39 36.07
N GLU A 559 -21.05 -19.05 34.88
CA GLU A 559 -22.49 -19.14 34.52
C GLU A 559 -22.95 -20.55 34.08
N GLY A 560 -22.02 -21.49 33.91
CA GLY A 560 -22.32 -22.86 33.46
C GLY A 560 -22.95 -22.92 32.05
N ALA A 561 -22.72 -21.88 31.26
CA ALA A 561 -23.23 -21.71 29.91
C ALA A 561 -22.14 -21.99 28.88
N TYR A 562 -22.46 -22.70 27.82
CA TYR A 562 -21.57 -22.86 26.68
C TYR A 562 -21.56 -21.57 25.85
N LEU A 563 -20.41 -21.18 25.32
CA LEU A 563 -20.27 -20.00 24.46
C LEU A 563 -21.16 -20.09 23.21
N TYR A 564 -21.38 -21.30 22.68
CA TYR A 564 -22.39 -21.62 21.65
C TYR A 564 -23.86 -21.30 22.01
N GLY A 565 -24.19 -21.23 23.30
CA GLY A 565 -25.49 -20.76 23.78
C GLY A 565 -25.56 -19.24 23.80
N ALA A 566 -24.45 -18.58 24.12
CA ALA A 566 -24.35 -17.14 24.15
C ALA A 566 -24.42 -16.53 22.75
N GLY A 567 -24.77 -15.24 22.67
CA GLY A 567 -24.81 -14.49 21.42
C GLY A 567 -24.35 -13.07 21.64
N ILE A 568 -23.20 -12.71 21.09
CA ILE A 568 -22.73 -11.33 21.07
C ILE A 568 -23.70 -10.47 20.23
N SER A 569 -23.77 -9.19 20.52
CA SER A 569 -24.53 -8.15 19.82
C SER A 569 -23.90 -6.80 20.14
N ALA A 570 -24.36 -5.72 19.51
CA ALA A 570 -23.99 -4.37 19.91
C ALA A 570 -25.12 -3.40 19.59
N GLU A 571 -25.25 -2.37 20.42
CA GLU A 571 -26.04 -1.19 20.12
C GLU A 571 -25.17 -0.20 19.35
N VAL A 572 -25.79 0.51 18.40
CA VAL A 572 -25.26 1.78 17.90
C VAL A 572 -25.96 2.88 18.69
N ARG A 573 -25.25 3.94 19.02
CA ARG A 573 -25.74 5.20 19.58
C ARG A 573 -25.11 6.36 18.81
N ALA A 574 -25.76 7.52 18.71
CA ALA A 574 -25.08 8.73 18.24
C ALA A 574 -24.06 9.22 19.29
N THR A 575 -23.20 10.19 18.95
CA THR A 575 -22.16 10.70 19.88
C THR A 575 -22.70 11.53 21.04
N ASP A 576 -23.94 11.96 20.95
CA ASP A 576 -24.77 12.50 22.04
C ASP A 576 -25.50 11.40 22.82
N ASN A 577 -25.13 10.12 22.65
CA ASN A 577 -25.71 8.93 23.31
C ASN A 577 -27.20 8.68 23.01
N GLU A 578 -27.86 9.55 22.23
CA GLU A 578 -29.30 9.53 21.95
C GLU A 578 -29.64 8.74 20.68
N THR A 579 -30.25 7.57 20.84
CA THR A 579 -30.74 6.66 19.78
C THR A 579 -29.69 6.09 18.81
N SER A 580 -30.08 5.02 18.11
CA SER A 580 -29.22 4.39 17.11
C SER A 580 -28.99 5.29 15.91
N SER A 581 -27.75 5.69 15.68
CA SER A 581 -27.35 6.28 14.40
C SER A 581 -27.72 5.32 13.27
N THR A 582 -28.68 5.70 12.43
CA THR A 582 -29.01 4.95 11.19
C THR A 582 -27.84 4.89 10.23
N ASP A 583 -26.83 5.73 10.47
CA ASP A 583 -25.61 5.83 9.69
C ASP A 583 -24.58 4.78 10.12
N TYR A 584 -24.91 3.91 11.09
CA TYR A 584 -24.20 2.68 11.37
C TYR A 584 -25.12 1.46 11.55
N SER A 585 -24.58 0.26 11.35
CA SER A 585 -25.20 -1.00 11.76
C SER A 585 -24.16 -1.97 12.28
N VAL A 586 -24.54 -2.85 13.21
CA VAL A 586 -23.64 -3.86 13.80
C VAL A 586 -24.34 -5.23 13.88
N TYR A 587 -23.62 -6.30 13.53
CA TYR A 587 -24.08 -7.68 13.71
C TYR A 587 -22.89 -8.62 14.02
N VAL A 588 -23.17 -9.87 14.41
CA VAL A 588 -22.15 -10.90 14.64
C VAL A 588 -22.09 -11.88 13.46
N PRO A 589 -20.91 -12.11 12.85
CA PRO A 589 -20.72 -13.11 11.81
C PRO A 589 -20.82 -14.55 12.37
N ASP A 590 -21.43 -15.43 11.57
CA ASP A 590 -21.61 -16.88 11.77
C ASP A 590 -21.18 -17.51 13.12
N ALA A 591 -22.15 -17.61 14.03
CA ALA A 591 -21.98 -18.22 15.36
C ALA A 591 -21.54 -19.70 15.36
N ASN A 592 -21.47 -20.37 14.20
CA ASN A 592 -21.00 -21.76 14.10
C ASN A 592 -19.47 -21.88 13.93
N LYS A 593 -18.73 -20.75 13.84
CA LYS A 593 -17.27 -20.73 13.67
C LYS A 593 -16.49 -20.20 14.89
N GLY A 594 -17.16 -19.90 16.00
CA GLY A 594 -16.48 -19.42 17.22
C GLY A 594 -15.90 -18.00 17.12
N ALA A 595 -16.39 -17.16 16.20
CA ALA A 595 -15.86 -15.82 15.99
C ALA A 595 -16.31 -14.82 17.07
N MET A 596 -15.40 -14.43 17.96
CA MET A 596 -15.58 -13.37 18.97
C MET A 596 -15.39 -11.98 18.35
N GLN A 597 -16.26 -11.61 17.40
CA GLN A 597 -16.12 -10.37 16.64
C GLN A 597 -17.50 -9.74 16.37
N LEU A 598 -17.54 -8.41 16.28
CA LEU A 598 -18.64 -7.66 15.66
C LEU A 598 -18.25 -7.32 14.22
N ARG A 599 -19.21 -7.14 13.32
CA ARG A 599 -19.01 -6.33 12.12
C ARG A 599 -19.76 -5.03 12.27
N VAL A 600 -19.00 -3.95 12.40
CA VAL A 600 -19.48 -2.57 12.29
C VAL A 600 -19.64 -2.23 10.82
N THR A 601 -20.59 -1.37 10.47
CA THR A 601 -20.82 -0.92 9.09
C THR A 601 -21.25 0.53 9.10
N ALA A 602 -20.52 1.41 8.41
CA ALA A 602 -20.85 2.83 8.24
C ALA A 602 -21.65 3.02 6.94
N ASN A 603 -22.84 3.61 7.07
CA ASN A 603 -23.71 3.96 5.95
C ASN A 603 -23.53 5.43 5.50
N LYS A 604 -22.99 6.33 6.36
CA LYS A 604 -22.61 7.72 6.02
C LYS A 604 -21.45 8.23 6.90
N PRO A 605 -20.73 9.29 6.48
CA PRO A 605 -19.71 9.94 7.30
C PRO A 605 -20.31 10.71 8.49
N THR A 606 -20.34 10.07 9.67
CA THR A 606 -20.73 10.62 10.98
C THR A 606 -19.92 9.97 12.10
N GLU A 607 -19.81 10.58 13.27
CA GLU A 607 -19.37 9.84 14.46
C GLU A 607 -20.57 9.18 15.17
N ALA A 608 -20.32 8.05 15.81
CA ALA A 608 -21.25 7.28 16.62
C ALA A 608 -20.52 6.64 17.82
N LEU A 609 -21.26 6.11 18.77
CA LEU A 609 -20.76 5.22 19.81
C LEU A 609 -21.35 3.83 19.58
N ILE A 610 -20.54 2.79 19.76
CA ILE A 610 -20.95 1.39 19.64
C ILE A 610 -20.82 0.77 21.01
N VAL A 611 -21.90 0.17 21.51
CA VAL A 611 -21.97 -0.44 22.84
C VAL A 611 -22.20 -1.94 22.70
N PRO A 612 -21.13 -2.74 22.62
CA PRO A 612 -21.21 -4.19 22.58
C PRO A 612 -21.84 -4.83 23.81
N TYR A 613 -22.45 -6.01 23.62
CA TYR A 613 -22.96 -6.84 24.70
C TYR A 613 -23.05 -8.33 24.38
N LEU A 614 -22.88 -9.16 25.41
CA LEU A 614 -22.98 -10.61 25.38
C LEU A 614 -24.33 -11.10 25.92
N ASN A 615 -25.17 -11.73 25.08
CA ASN A 615 -26.41 -12.40 25.51
C ASN A 615 -26.15 -13.85 25.94
N ILE A 616 -25.99 -14.13 27.23
CA ILE A 616 -25.81 -15.49 27.76
C ILE A 616 -27.14 -16.27 27.71
N ARG A 617 -27.11 -17.52 27.25
CA ARG A 617 -28.26 -18.45 27.27
C ARG A 617 -27.88 -19.80 27.88
N LYS A 618 -28.88 -20.53 28.35
CA LYS A 618 -28.70 -21.75 29.15
C LYS A 618 -28.55 -23.05 28.34
N ASP A 619 -29.03 -23.07 27.10
CA ASP A 619 -29.24 -24.30 26.33
C ASP A 619 -29.32 -24.07 24.80
N TRP A 620 -28.94 -25.11 24.03
CA TRP A 620 -28.98 -25.10 22.56
C TRP A 620 -30.25 -25.80 22.05
N GLY A 621 -31.19 -25.05 21.47
CA GLY A 621 -32.35 -25.65 20.81
C GLY A 621 -33.51 -24.68 20.54
N ALA A 622 -34.62 -25.23 20.04
CA ALA A 622 -35.86 -24.50 19.75
C ALA A 622 -36.72 -24.30 21.02
N GLY A 623 -36.21 -23.52 21.97
CA GLY A 623 -36.91 -23.15 23.23
C GLY A 623 -36.25 -21.99 23.99
N LYS A 624 -35.39 -21.22 23.32
CA LYS A 624 -34.39 -20.33 23.93
C LYS A 624 -35.02 -19.29 24.86
N THR A 625 -34.50 -19.20 26.09
CA THR A 625 -34.76 -18.07 27.01
C THR A 625 -33.43 -17.36 27.28
N GLU A 626 -33.39 -16.03 27.11
CA GLU A 626 -32.20 -15.21 27.36
C GLU A 626 -31.98 -15.05 28.88
N VAL A 627 -30.78 -15.36 29.38
CA VAL A 627 -30.49 -15.44 30.82
C VAL A 627 -29.82 -14.16 31.34
N LYS A 628 -28.85 -13.62 30.59
CA LYS A 628 -28.06 -12.45 30.98
C LYS A 628 -27.66 -11.64 29.75
N ARG A 629 -27.59 -10.32 29.87
CA ARG A 629 -26.81 -9.43 28.99
C ARG A 629 -25.68 -8.86 29.83
N VAL A 630 -24.52 -8.68 29.20
CA VAL A 630 -23.34 -8.09 29.82
C VAL A 630 -22.68 -7.21 28.76
N TYR A 631 -22.72 -5.89 28.94
CA TYR A 631 -22.17 -4.92 28.00
C TYR A 631 -20.70 -4.61 28.30
N SER A 632 -20.03 -3.89 27.41
CA SER A 632 -18.65 -3.46 27.60
C SER A 632 -18.51 -2.31 28.60
N ASP A 633 -17.35 -2.23 29.24
CA ASP A 633 -17.03 -1.23 30.27
C ASP A 633 -17.10 0.22 29.76
N SER A 634 -16.83 0.41 28.47
CA SER A 634 -16.97 1.67 27.74
C SER A 634 -17.60 1.42 26.37
N PRO A 635 -18.38 2.38 25.84
CA PRO A 635 -18.68 2.46 24.41
C PRO A 635 -17.41 2.62 23.58
N MET A 636 -17.29 1.86 22.51
CA MET A 636 -16.29 2.08 21.47
C MET A 636 -16.74 3.24 20.59
N LYS A 637 -15.93 4.29 20.47
CA LYS A 637 -16.19 5.38 19.53
C LYS A 637 -16.08 4.84 18.09
N ALA A 638 -17.15 4.94 17.32
CA ALA A 638 -17.09 4.72 15.88
C ALA A 638 -16.96 6.09 15.21
N SER A 639 -15.78 6.44 14.70
CA SER A 639 -15.62 7.62 13.86
C SER A 639 -15.59 7.21 12.40
N THR A 640 -16.25 7.96 11.53
CA THR A 640 -15.92 7.91 10.11
C THR A 640 -14.87 8.92 9.78
N PHE A 641 -13.96 8.54 8.90
CA PHE A 641 -13.06 9.47 8.25
C PHE A 641 -13.19 9.30 6.74
N VAL A 642 -13.06 10.42 6.03
CA VAL A 642 -12.61 10.42 4.64
C VAL A 642 -11.16 10.87 4.71
N ALA A 643 -10.27 9.96 5.08
CA ALA A 643 -8.92 10.09 4.56
C ALA A 643 -8.96 9.71 3.07
N ASN A 644 -7.80 9.82 2.44
CA ASN A 644 -7.45 8.96 1.34
C ASN A 644 -6.43 7.89 1.81
N PRO A 645 -6.81 6.94 2.69
CA PRO A 645 -5.85 6.02 3.30
C PRO A 645 -5.69 4.81 2.40
N VAL A 646 -4.48 4.44 1.98
CA VAL A 646 -4.27 3.19 1.24
C VAL A 646 -4.75 2.05 2.13
N THR A 647 -5.93 1.51 1.81
CA THR A 647 -6.62 0.58 2.70
C THR A 647 -5.98 -0.79 2.66
N GLU A 648 -5.32 -1.13 1.54
CA GLU A 648 -4.51 -2.32 1.32
C GLU A 648 -3.45 -2.04 0.25
N ILE A 649 -2.32 -2.74 0.32
CA ILE A 649 -1.47 -3.02 -0.84
C ILE A 649 -1.65 -4.50 -1.18
N SER A 650 -2.43 -4.79 -2.22
CA SER A 650 -2.65 -6.17 -2.70
C SER A 650 -1.81 -6.47 -3.93
N LEU A 651 -1.55 -7.76 -4.17
CA LEU A 651 -1.00 -8.21 -5.44
C LEU A 651 -2.17 -8.52 -6.36
N LYS A 652 -2.21 -7.90 -7.55
CA LYS A 652 -3.27 -8.21 -8.50
C LYS A 652 -3.30 -9.71 -8.79
N GLU A 653 -4.50 -10.28 -8.68
CA GLU A 653 -4.82 -11.72 -8.75
C GLU A 653 -4.73 -12.54 -7.44
N TYR A 654 -4.26 -11.96 -6.32
CA TYR A 654 -4.15 -12.67 -5.02
C TYR A 654 -4.79 -11.89 -3.87
N SER A 655 -5.52 -12.61 -3.02
CA SER A 655 -6.14 -12.07 -1.80
C SER A 655 -5.09 -11.87 -0.71
N ILE A 656 -5.29 -10.91 0.17
CA ILE A 656 -4.36 -10.70 1.30
C ILE A 656 -4.44 -11.87 2.27
N GLY A 657 -3.26 -12.35 2.69
CA GLY A 657 -3.11 -13.58 3.46
C GLY A 657 -3.14 -14.87 2.64
N GLU A 658 -3.34 -14.84 1.30
CA GLU A 658 -3.10 -16.04 0.49
C GLU A 658 -1.60 -16.33 0.41
N THR A 659 -1.18 -17.46 1.00
CA THR A 659 0.14 -18.04 0.76
C THR A 659 0.30 -18.35 -0.72
N VAL A 660 1.15 -17.59 -1.41
CA VAL A 660 1.38 -17.74 -2.86
C VAL A 660 2.25 -18.98 -3.12
N VAL A 661 1.60 -20.14 -3.26
CA VAL A 661 2.26 -21.42 -3.58
C VAL A 661 2.59 -21.48 -5.07
N MET A 662 3.85 -21.21 -5.43
CA MET A 662 4.31 -21.24 -6.82
C MET A 662 4.81 -22.63 -7.26
N GLU A 663 3.96 -23.39 -7.95
CA GLU A 663 4.34 -24.67 -8.57
C GLU A 663 5.14 -24.45 -9.88
N ASN A 664 6.46 -24.27 -9.75
CA ASN A 664 7.53 -24.45 -10.74
C ASN A 664 7.33 -23.92 -12.19
N MET A 665 8.16 -22.93 -12.57
CA MET A 665 8.29 -22.36 -13.93
C MET A 665 7.09 -21.60 -14.52
N GLY A 666 6.11 -21.24 -13.70
CA GLY A 666 5.34 -20.00 -13.86
C GLY A 666 5.91 -18.95 -12.90
N CYS A 667 5.96 -17.68 -13.26
CA CYS A 667 6.37 -16.67 -12.30
C CYS A 667 5.69 -15.33 -12.51
N THR A 668 5.64 -14.61 -11.41
CA THR A 668 4.65 -13.57 -11.17
C THR A 668 5.35 -12.40 -10.54
N LEU A 669 5.17 -11.22 -11.11
CA LEU A 669 5.55 -10.02 -10.41
C LEU A 669 4.53 -9.67 -9.35
N ILE A 670 5.09 -9.24 -8.23
CA ILE A 670 4.40 -8.78 -7.05
C ILE A 670 3.95 -7.35 -7.39
N THR A 671 2.69 -7.23 -7.85
CA THR A 671 2.15 -5.98 -8.41
C THR A 671 1.32 -5.22 -7.38
N PRO A 672 1.87 -4.23 -6.66
CA PRO A 672 1.13 -3.51 -5.63
C PRO A 672 -0.01 -2.66 -6.22
N GLN A 673 -1.21 -2.82 -5.68
CA GLN A 673 -2.37 -1.94 -5.92
C GLN A 673 -2.70 -1.19 -4.63
N TYR A 674 -2.81 0.13 -4.72
CA TYR A 674 -3.05 1.03 -3.60
C TYR A 674 -4.35 1.81 -3.89
N GLU A 675 -5.36 1.75 -3.01
CA GLU A 675 -6.52 2.65 -3.11
C GLU A 675 -6.89 3.26 -1.75
N PRO A 676 -7.23 4.56 -1.71
CA PRO A 676 -7.11 5.55 -2.78
C PRO A 676 -5.66 6.09 -2.90
N ALA A 677 -5.43 6.96 -3.88
CA ALA A 677 -4.12 7.14 -4.52
C ALA A 677 -3.09 8.04 -3.80
N ASP A 678 -3.34 8.48 -2.56
CA ASP A 678 -2.56 9.54 -1.89
C ASP A 678 -2.28 9.28 -0.39
N ALA A 679 -1.62 8.14 -0.07
CA ALA A 679 -1.26 7.77 1.30
C ALA A 679 0.25 7.56 1.58
N ASP A 680 0.55 7.35 2.87
CA ASP A 680 1.87 7.34 3.49
C ASP A 680 2.40 5.93 3.87
N PHE A 681 3.68 5.84 4.23
CA PHE A 681 4.45 4.58 4.34
C PHE A 681 4.46 3.90 5.72
N ALA A 682 4.67 2.57 5.71
CA ALA A 682 4.97 1.73 6.87
C ALA A 682 6.00 0.61 6.53
N ASN A 683 6.53 -0.04 7.58
CA ASN A 683 7.37 -1.24 7.52
C ASN A 683 6.53 -2.49 7.14
N PHE A 684 7.15 -3.56 6.61
CA PHE A 684 6.42 -4.77 6.19
C PHE A 684 7.30 -6.04 6.17
N GLU A 685 6.68 -7.20 6.34
CA GLU A 685 7.37 -8.50 6.42
C GLU A 685 6.80 -9.49 5.39
N VAL A 686 7.64 -10.33 4.79
CA VAL A 686 7.25 -11.30 3.74
C VAL A 686 7.89 -12.67 4.02
N ALA A 687 7.07 -13.71 4.14
CA ALA A 687 7.51 -15.00 4.65
C ALA A 687 7.33 -16.18 3.68
N PHE A 688 8.33 -17.06 3.58
CA PHE A 688 8.40 -18.16 2.58
C PHE A 688 8.62 -19.54 3.22
N ALA A 689 7.79 -20.53 2.91
CA ALA A 689 7.76 -21.86 3.56
C ALA A 689 8.95 -22.83 3.28
N ASP A 690 10.10 -22.35 2.81
CA ASP A 690 11.30 -23.16 2.55
C ASP A 690 12.56 -22.33 2.86
N GLU A 691 13.43 -22.87 3.72
CA GLU A 691 14.66 -22.26 4.20
C GLU A 691 15.61 -21.81 3.06
N SER A 692 15.65 -22.61 1.99
CA SER A 692 16.43 -22.29 0.80
C SER A 692 15.86 -21.10 0.03
N ILE A 693 14.54 -20.86 0.10
CA ILE A 693 13.86 -19.77 -0.60
C ILE A 693 14.21 -18.41 0.01
N VAL A 694 14.20 -18.22 1.33
CA VAL A 694 14.64 -16.94 1.93
C VAL A 694 16.14 -16.72 1.74
N THR A 695 16.94 -17.78 1.76
CA THR A 695 18.36 -17.69 1.42
C THR A 695 18.58 -17.23 -0.03
N ILE A 696 17.68 -17.61 -0.97
CA ILE A 696 17.66 -17.13 -2.36
C ILE A 696 17.09 -15.70 -2.48
N TYR A 697 16.07 -15.35 -1.70
CA TYR A 697 15.51 -13.99 -1.60
C TYR A 697 16.26 -13.06 -0.63
N SER A 698 17.48 -13.45 -0.17
CA SER A 698 18.50 -12.56 0.40
C SER A 698 18.88 -11.39 -0.54
N SER A 699 18.30 -11.36 -1.73
CA SER A 699 17.99 -10.16 -2.48
C SER A 699 16.48 -9.91 -2.63
N ILE A 700 15.85 -9.20 -1.68
CA ILE A 700 14.58 -8.53 -2.01
C ILE A 700 14.92 -7.48 -3.02
N LYS A 701 14.40 -7.69 -4.22
CA LYS A 701 14.42 -6.71 -5.30
C LYS A 701 12.95 -6.35 -5.56
N GLY A 702 12.67 -5.09 -5.90
CA GLY A 702 11.39 -4.70 -6.49
C GLY A 702 10.36 -4.10 -5.54
N LEU A 703 10.53 -2.83 -5.18
CA LEU A 703 9.60 -2.07 -4.36
C LEU A 703 9.16 -0.80 -5.09
N VAL A 704 7.86 -0.62 -5.28
CA VAL A 704 7.27 0.63 -5.75
C VAL A 704 6.65 1.39 -4.59
N ALA A 705 6.88 2.70 -4.63
CA ALA A 705 6.80 3.61 -3.50
C ALA A 705 6.47 5.02 -4.01
N HIS A 706 5.57 5.74 -3.33
CA HIS A 706 4.93 6.96 -3.85
C HIS A 706 5.31 8.29 -3.19
N ARG A 707 6.20 8.28 -2.18
CA ARG A 707 6.77 9.46 -1.51
C ARG A 707 8.16 9.13 -0.97
N ALA A 708 8.99 10.13 -0.74
CA ALA A 708 10.26 9.95 -0.05
C ALA A 708 10.10 9.43 1.40
N GLY A 709 10.97 8.53 1.83
CA GLY A 709 10.94 7.97 3.17
C GLY A 709 12.00 6.90 3.40
N GLU A 710 12.21 6.55 4.67
CA GLU A 710 13.05 5.44 5.09
C GLU A 710 12.21 4.54 6.00
N THR A 711 12.18 3.25 5.68
CA THR A 711 11.37 2.22 6.34
C THR A 711 12.16 0.91 6.33
N THR A 712 11.78 -0.09 7.12
CA THR A 712 12.42 -1.41 7.16
C THR A 712 11.46 -2.46 6.60
N MET A 713 12.01 -3.43 5.86
CA MET A 713 11.29 -4.63 5.44
C MET A 713 12.10 -5.87 5.81
N THR A 714 11.39 -6.92 6.22
CA THR A 714 11.99 -8.16 6.70
C THR A 714 11.52 -9.34 5.86
N LEU A 715 12.44 -10.24 5.50
CA LEU A 715 12.09 -11.60 5.14
C LEU A 715 12.33 -12.51 6.32
N SER A 716 11.39 -13.37 6.62
CA SER A 716 11.58 -14.51 7.53
C SER A 716 11.23 -15.77 6.76
N VAL A 717 11.96 -16.88 6.97
CA VAL A 717 11.35 -18.16 6.61
C VAL A 717 10.38 -18.45 7.75
N PRO A 718 9.25 -19.07 7.45
CA PRO A 718 8.52 -19.81 8.46
C PRO A 718 9.12 -21.24 8.63
N GLY A 719 10.14 -21.47 9.50
CA GLY A 719 10.90 -22.76 9.52
C GLY A 719 11.91 -23.17 10.66
N THR A 720 13.22 -22.85 10.61
CA THR A 720 14.42 -23.23 11.43
C THR A 720 15.19 -22.17 12.31
N ASP A 721 15.83 -21.09 11.80
CA ASP A 721 16.27 -19.86 12.53
C ASP A 721 16.55 -18.54 11.70
N ILE A 722 16.09 -18.37 10.45
CA ILE A 722 16.60 -17.46 9.40
C ILE A 722 15.64 -16.32 8.97
N LYS A 723 16.12 -15.08 9.14
CA LYS A 723 15.57 -13.84 8.59
C LYS A 723 16.59 -13.02 7.79
N THR A 724 16.14 -11.97 7.10
CA THR A 724 17.00 -10.88 6.61
C THR A 724 16.22 -9.55 6.57
N GLU A 725 16.71 -8.55 7.30
CA GLU A 725 16.19 -7.17 7.28
C GLU A 725 16.79 -6.32 6.15
N TYR A 726 16.01 -5.36 5.67
CA TYR A 726 16.38 -4.40 4.63
C TYR A 726 15.89 -3.01 5.00
N THR A 727 16.80 -2.04 5.07
CA THR A 727 16.42 -0.63 5.09
C THR A 727 15.96 -0.20 3.69
N VAL A 728 14.65 -0.07 3.52
CA VAL A 728 13.98 0.42 2.32
C VAL A 728 14.01 1.95 2.34
N ARG A 729 14.94 2.52 1.57
CA ARG A 729 15.05 3.98 1.36
C ARG A 729 14.39 4.36 0.06
N VAL A 730 13.19 4.91 0.16
CA VAL A 730 12.54 5.61 -0.95
C VAL A 730 13.15 7.01 -0.99
N LYS A 731 14.06 7.25 -1.92
CA LYS A 731 14.52 8.62 -2.18
C LYS A 731 13.36 9.43 -2.76
N ASP A 732 13.35 10.72 -2.46
CA ASP A 732 12.53 11.67 -3.20
C ASP A 732 12.97 11.71 -4.66
N ILE A 733 12.23 12.45 -5.49
CA ILE A 733 12.75 12.94 -6.77
C ILE A 733 14.11 13.59 -6.48
N ASP A 734 15.16 13.06 -7.09
CA ASP A 734 16.52 13.60 -6.98
C ASP A 734 16.91 14.16 -8.35
N PRO A 735 16.63 15.45 -8.65
CA PRO A 735 16.98 16.06 -9.93
C PRO A 735 18.49 16.09 -10.20
N GLU A 736 19.30 15.88 -9.16
CA GLU A 736 20.76 15.80 -9.24
C GLU A 736 21.26 14.35 -9.43
N ASN A 737 20.37 13.35 -9.38
CA ASN A 737 20.67 11.96 -9.77
C ASN A 737 20.73 11.82 -11.31
N LYS A 738 21.80 12.39 -11.87
CA LYS A 738 22.17 12.44 -13.29
C LYS A 738 23.71 12.52 -13.42
N PRO A 739 24.28 12.19 -14.59
CA PRO A 739 25.68 12.51 -14.92
C PRO A 739 25.99 14.02 -14.79
N ALA A 740 27.27 14.33 -14.63
CA ALA A 740 27.73 15.68 -14.29
C ALA A 740 27.58 16.71 -15.42
N ASP A 741 27.82 16.30 -16.66
CA ASP A 741 27.81 17.17 -17.84
C ASP A 741 26.50 17.02 -18.63
N ASP A 742 26.23 15.86 -19.25
CA ASP A 742 24.95 15.48 -19.86
C ASP A 742 24.77 13.95 -20.03
N PHE A 743 23.70 13.50 -20.72
CA PHE A 743 23.41 12.09 -20.98
C PHE A 743 23.96 11.52 -22.32
N ALA A 744 24.83 12.23 -23.06
CA ALA A 744 25.26 11.80 -24.40
C ALA A 744 26.28 10.65 -24.40
N ASP A 745 27.04 10.49 -23.31
CA ASP A 745 28.22 9.60 -23.29
C ASP A 745 27.89 8.14 -22.92
N GLY A 746 26.81 7.92 -22.19
CA GLY A 746 26.43 6.62 -21.66
C GLY A 746 25.53 5.79 -22.57
N ILE A 747 24.72 4.95 -21.94
CA ILE A 747 23.70 4.08 -22.55
C ILE A 747 22.41 4.26 -21.74
N PHE A 748 21.29 4.51 -22.41
CA PHE A 748 19.99 4.40 -21.77
C PHE A 748 19.50 2.95 -21.80
N TRP A 749 18.76 2.52 -20.78
CA TRP A 749 18.03 1.25 -20.81
C TRP A 749 16.58 1.49 -20.46
N LEU A 750 15.69 1.35 -21.45
CA LEU A 750 14.25 1.50 -21.30
C LEU A 750 13.70 0.37 -20.44
N ASN A 751 12.78 0.71 -19.54
CA ASN A 751 12.07 -0.24 -18.71
C ASN A 751 10.57 -0.23 -19.03
N GLU A 752 10.01 -1.41 -19.23
CA GLU A 752 8.58 -1.57 -19.50
C GLU A 752 7.71 -1.26 -18.27
N GLU A 753 8.19 -1.63 -17.07
CA GLU A 753 7.58 -1.53 -15.73
C GLU A 753 6.18 -2.17 -15.51
N TRP A 754 5.68 -2.94 -16.48
CA TRP A 754 4.32 -3.52 -16.53
C TRP A 754 3.76 -4.07 -15.21
N PHE A 755 4.37 -5.09 -14.60
CA PHE A 755 3.76 -5.72 -13.42
C PHE A 755 4.20 -5.09 -12.07
N THR A 756 4.71 -3.86 -12.02
CA THR A 756 4.57 -3.05 -10.78
C THR A 756 3.37 -2.11 -10.88
N HIS A 757 2.57 -2.26 -11.95
CA HIS A 757 1.54 -1.32 -12.42
C HIS A 757 2.02 0.11 -12.55
N THR A 758 3.33 0.30 -12.65
CA THR A 758 3.92 1.58 -13.00
C THR A 758 4.09 1.65 -14.52
N SER A 759 3.68 2.78 -15.09
CA SER A 759 3.99 3.14 -16.47
C SER A 759 5.51 3.29 -16.64
N GLY A 760 6.01 3.10 -17.87
CA GLY A 760 7.43 2.85 -18.13
C GLY A 760 8.41 3.91 -17.59
N SER A 761 9.66 3.48 -17.42
CA SER A 761 10.78 4.33 -16.99
C SER A 761 12.02 4.10 -17.85
N ILE A 762 13.12 4.81 -17.58
CA ILE A 762 14.40 4.63 -18.25
C ILE A 762 15.54 4.84 -17.27
N ASN A 763 16.52 3.94 -17.31
CA ASN A 763 17.77 4.05 -16.57
C ASN A 763 18.87 4.58 -17.51
N TYR A 764 19.94 5.12 -16.94
CA TYR A 764 21.15 5.53 -17.67
C TYR A 764 22.37 4.86 -17.06
N ILE A 765 23.36 4.53 -17.88
CA ILE A 765 24.60 3.83 -17.50
C ILE A 765 25.75 4.65 -18.07
N SER A 766 26.68 5.13 -17.25
CA SER A 766 27.83 5.94 -17.72
C SER A 766 28.88 5.09 -18.45
N GLU A 767 29.88 5.73 -19.06
CA GLU A 767 31.01 5.04 -19.70
C GLU A 767 31.84 4.23 -18.67
N GLU A 768 31.91 4.70 -17.42
CA GLU A 768 32.53 4.02 -16.28
C GLU A 768 31.71 2.82 -15.75
N GLY A 769 30.44 2.69 -16.16
CA GLY A 769 29.51 1.66 -15.70
C GLY A 769 28.65 2.07 -14.49
N ASP A 770 28.66 3.34 -14.07
CA ASP A 770 27.79 3.83 -12.99
C ASP A 770 26.33 3.90 -13.45
N VAL A 771 25.40 3.38 -12.65
CA VAL A 771 23.98 3.28 -13.01
C VAL A 771 23.14 4.36 -12.30
N TYR A 772 22.42 5.13 -13.11
CA TYR A 772 21.49 6.17 -12.69
C TYR A 772 20.06 5.71 -12.99
N TYR A 773 19.29 5.46 -11.93
CA TYR A 773 17.94 4.89 -12.04
C TYR A 773 16.85 5.95 -12.29
N ARG A 774 15.87 5.61 -13.15
CA ARG A 774 14.65 6.40 -13.43
C ARG A 774 14.89 7.87 -13.81
N VAL A 775 15.95 8.12 -14.58
CA VAL A 775 16.46 9.47 -14.88
C VAL A 775 15.44 10.40 -15.53
N TYR A 776 14.53 9.90 -16.37
CA TYR A 776 13.44 10.72 -16.93
C TYR A 776 12.49 11.26 -15.84
N GLY A 777 12.08 10.44 -14.88
CA GLY A 777 11.21 10.86 -13.78
C GLY A 777 11.92 11.87 -12.87
N ASN A 778 13.21 11.64 -12.59
CA ASN A 778 14.05 12.56 -11.81
C ASN A 778 14.13 13.94 -12.46
N GLN A 779 14.25 14.01 -13.79
CA GLN A 779 14.30 15.28 -14.52
C GLN A 779 12.93 15.95 -14.69
N ASN A 780 11.82 15.25 -14.49
CA ASN A 780 10.48 15.77 -14.80
C ASN A 780 9.50 15.55 -13.64
N ASN A 781 9.86 15.88 -12.41
CA ASN A 781 8.93 15.88 -11.27
C ASN A 781 8.13 14.55 -11.10
N ASN A 782 8.81 13.41 -11.24
CA ASN A 782 8.26 12.04 -11.23
C ASN A 782 7.30 11.68 -12.38
N MET A 783 7.31 12.41 -13.51
CA MET A 783 6.54 12.01 -14.71
C MET A 783 6.96 10.63 -15.24
N ALA A 784 6.01 9.92 -15.86
CA ALA A 784 6.21 8.59 -16.42
C ALA A 784 6.11 8.55 -17.96
N PHE A 785 6.46 7.42 -18.57
CA PHE A 785 5.99 7.07 -19.92
C PHE A 785 4.59 6.44 -19.87
N GLY A 786 4.12 5.79 -20.93
CA GLY A 786 2.87 5.00 -20.90
C GLY A 786 3.07 3.56 -20.39
N ALA A 787 1.97 2.81 -20.26
CA ALA A 787 2.02 1.43 -19.79
C ALA A 787 2.61 0.50 -20.85
N THR A 788 3.44 -0.44 -20.39
CA THR A 788 4.15 -1.38 -21.24
C THR A 788 5.04 -0.62 -22.26
N SER A 789 6.03 0.12 -21.76
CA SER A 789 7.03 0.83 -22.59
C SER A 789 8.07 -0.14 -23.18
N GLN A 790 7.68 -0.81 -24.27
CA GLN A 790 8.41 -1.93 -24.85
C GLN A 790 9.42 -1.53 -25.94
N PHE A 791 9.39 -0.28 -26.42
CA PHE A 791 10.20 0.21 -27.54
C PHE A 791 10.47 1.71 -27.38
N ALA A 792 11.65 2.15 -27.83
CA ALA A 792 11.96 3.57 -27.97
C ALA A 792 13.03 3.75 -29.06
N THR A 793 13.19 5.00 -29.49
CA THR A 793 14.30 5.42 -30.37
C THR A 793 14.76 6.81 -29.96
N ILE A 794 15.97 7.19 -30.38
CA ILE A 794 16.46 8.57 -30.30
C ILE A 794 16.54 9.09 -31.73
N TYR A 795 15.83 10.17 -32.01
CA TYR A 795 15.74 10.78 -33.33
C TYR A 795 15.50 12.28 -33.22
N ALA A 796 16.13 13.07 -34.09
CA ALA A 796 16.10 14.53 -34.11
C ALA A 796 16.43 15.18 -32.75
N GLY A 797 17.41 14.61 -32.03
CA GLY A 797 17.78 15.03 -30.67
C GLY A 797 16.73 14.72 -29.60
N LYS A 798 15.72 13.89 -29.89
CA LYS A 798 14.60 13.59 -28.99
C LYS A 798 14.55 12.09 -28.67
N LEU A 799 14.37 11.76 -27.40
CA LEU A 799 13.97 10.43 -26.96
C LEU A 799 12.47 10.26 -27.23
N ILE A 800 12.12 9.24 -28.01
CA ILE A 800 10.73 8.91 -28.37
C ILE A 800 10.42 7.53 -27.80
N VAL A 801 9.55 7.47 -26.80
CA VAL A 801 9.15 6.23 -26.14
C VAL A 801 7.78 5.79 -26.63
N MET A 802 7.68 4.51 -27.01
CA MET A 802 6.47 3.84 -27.46
C MET A 802 5.98 2.85 -26.41
N SER A 803 4.78 3.10 -25.93
CA SER A 803 4.10 2.27 -24.93
C SER A 803 2.91 1.56 -25.56
N LYS A 804 2.57 0.37 -25.07
CA LYS A 804 1.35 -0.34 -25.49
C LYS A 804 0.12 0.52 -25.24
N GLN A 805 0.01 1.10 -24.05
CA GLN A 805 -1.16 1.86 -23.61
C GLN A 805 -0.73 3.23 -23.09
N ALA A 806 -1.67 4.18 -23.06
CA ALA A 806 -1.39 5.54 -22.62
C ALA A 806 -0.97 5.65 -21.16
N TRP A 807 -1.52 4.79 -20.30
CA TRP A 807 -1.35 4.80 -18.85
C TRP A 807 -1.71 3.43 -18.27
N ASP A 808 -1.08 3.01 -17.17
CA ASP A 808 -1.55 1.84 -16.41
C ASP A 808 -2.51 2.34 -15.34
N ASN A 809 -3.71 1.77 -15.26
CA ASN A 809 -4.70 2.19 -14.27
C ASN A 809 -4.33 1.80 -12.82
N GLY A 810 -3.26 1.05 -12.61
CA GLY A 810 -2.64 0.86 -11.29
C GLY A 810 -1.46 1.80 -11.00
N ASP A 811 -1.08 2.69 -11.93
CA ASP A 811 -0.03 3.69 -11.70
C ASP A 811 -0.62 4.86 -10.95
N THR A 812 -0.19 5.03 -9.70
CA THR A 812 -0.69 6.04 -8.76
C THR A 812 -0.02 7.41 -8.92
N ARG A 813 0.99 7.54 -9.78
CA ARG A 813 1.54 8.86 -10.15
C ARG A 813 0.47 9.71 -10.83
N GLU A 814 0.60 11.03 -10.77
CA GLU A 814 -0.24 11.90 -11.59
C GLU A 814 -0.07 11.53 -13.07
N LYS A 815 -1.20 11.35 -13.78
CA LYS A 815 -1.19 10.91 -15.18
C LYS A 815 -0.45 11.94 -16.04
N SER A 816 0.77 11.56 -16.42
CA SER A 816 1.79 12.47 -16.96
C SER A 816 2.45 11.98 -18.25
N GLY A 817 2.25 10.70 -18.58
CA GLY A 817 2.79 10.08 -19.77
C GLY A 817 1.86 10.17 -20.97
N GLY A 818 1.95 9.16 -21.81
CA GLY A 818 1.12 8.94 -22.98
C GLY A 818 1.59 7.67 -23.69
N ARG A 819 0.85 7.24 -24.71
CA ARG A 819 1.19 6.05 -25.50
C ARG A 819 2.43 6.29 -26.38
N VAL A 820 2.62 7.56 -26.75
CA VAL A 820 3.90 8.11 -27.21
C VAL A 820 4.29 9.20 -26.22
N VAL A 821 5.56 9.23 -25.82
CA VAL A 821 6.14 10.36 -25.07
C VAL A 821 7.43 10.79 -25.76
N VAL A 822 7.60 12.10 -25.88
CA VAL A 822 8.77 12.75 -26.49
C VAL A 822 9.45 13.60 -25.44
N ALA A 823 10.76 13.40 -25.28
CA ALA A 823 11.62 14.16 -24.39
C ALA A 823 12.90 14.60 -25.12
N ASP A 824 13.56 15.65 -24.66
CA ASP A 824 14.88 16.06 -25.14
C ASP A 824 15.92 14.98 -24.78
N ALA A 825 16.71 14.48 -25.74
CA ALA A 825 17.59 13.33 -25.50
C ALA A 825 18.81 13.66 -24.60
N THR A 826 19.24 14.92 -24.58
CA THR A 826 20.45 15.38 -23.85
C THR A 826 20.15 15.78 -22.41
N THR A 827 18.93 16.23 -22.12
CA THR A 827 18.49 16.71 -20.79
C THR A 827 17.38 15.87 -20.16
N LEU A 828 16.77 14.96 -20.94
CA LEU A 828 15.55 14.21 -20.63
C LEU A 828 14.31 15.05 -20.32
N LYS A 829 14.32 16.36 -20.56
CA LYS A 829 13.15 17.21 -20.27
C LYS A 829 11.99 16.88 -21.22
N TYR A 830 10.79 16.78 -20.66
CA TYR A 830 9.55 16.49 -21.38
C TYR A 830 9.25 17.56 -22.45
N ILE A 831 8.85 17.09 -23.65
CA ILE A 831 8.43 17.94 -24.77
C ILE A 831 6.93 17.76 -25.06
N GLY A 832 6.42 16.52 -25.07
CA GLY A 832 4.99 16.24 -25.31
C GLY A 832 4.62 14.76 -25.25
N SER A 833 3.31 14.47 -25.25
CA SER A 833 2.78 13.09 -25.28
C SER A 833 1.49 12.97 -26.10
N ILE A 834 1.19 11.74 -26.53
CA ILE A 834 -0.02 11.37 -27.30
C ILE A 834 -0.65 10.12 -26.69
N ASP A 835 -1.92 10.18 -26.31
CA ASP A 835 -2.65 9.06 -25.68
C ASP A 835 -3.21 8.03 -26.66
N GLU A 836 -3.71 8.48 -27.82
CA GLU A 836 -4.43 7.64 -28.78
C GLU A 836 -3.77 7.74 -30.16
N ILE A 837 -3.54 6.58 -30.78
CA ILE A 837 -2.88 6.45 -32.09
C ILE A 837 -3.58 5.44 -33.01
N GLY A 838 -4.74 4.90 -32.61
CA GLY A 838 -5.51 3.88 -33.34
C GLY A 838 -5.52 2.50 -32.69
N GLY A 839 -4.82 2.30 -31.57
CA GLY A 839 -4.73 1.01 -30.86
C GLY A 839 -3.46 0.87 -30.01
N ASP A 840 -3.14 -0.35 -29.57
CA ASP A 840 -1.96 -0.57 -28.73
C ASP A 840 -0.68 -0.17 -29.51
N GLY A 841 0.21 0.64 -28.93
CA GLY A 841 1.51 0.94 -29.53
C GLY A 841 2.39 -0.29 -29.68
N ARG A 842 3.29 -0.28 -30.67
CA ARG A 842 4.19 -1.40 -31.01
C ARG A 842 5.64 -0.93 -31.09
N ALA A 843 6.04 -0.32 -32.20
CA ALA A 843 7.36 0.26 -32.45
C ALA A 843 7.24 1.62 -33.15
N CYS A 844 8.31 2.41 -33.16
CA CYS A 844 8.42 3.64 -33.95
C CYS A 844 9.70 3.65 -34.79
N VAL A 845 9.76 4.51 -35.82
CA VAL A 845 10.99 4.80 -36.55
C VAL A 845 10.97 6.25 -37.02
N GLY A 846 12.08 6.95 -36.86
CA GLY A 846 12.23 8.31 -37.39
C GLY A 846 12.27 8.31 -38.91
N VAL A 847 11.69 9.34 -39.51
CA VAL A 847 11.55 9.48 -40.96
C VAL A 847 12.34 10.68 -41.46
N ASP A 848 12.17 11.83 -40.83
CA ASP A 848 12.90 13.08 -41.08
C ASP A 848 12.89 13.92 -39.77
N PRO A 849 13.56 15.08 -39.68
CA PRO A 849 13.70 15.83 -38.43
C PRO A 849 12.39 16.20 -37.72
N GLU A 850 11.28 16.28 -38.45
CA GLU A 850 9.96 16.64 -37.94
C GLU A 850 8.96 15.45 -37.97
N LYS A 851 9.24 14.37 -38.73
CA LYS A 851 8.31 13.25 -38.94
C LYS A 851 8.80 11.90 -38.42
N VAL A 852 7.89 11.14 -37.83
CA VAL A 852 8.10 9.80 -37.25
C VAL A 852 6.93 8.90 -37.61
N TYR A 853 7.19 7.61 -37.87
CA TYR A 853 6.14 6.61 -38.02
C TYR A 853 5.93 5.83 -36.73
N LEU A 854 4.67 5.67 -36.35
CA LEU A 854 4.20 4.94 -35.17
C LEU A 854 3.42 3.71 -35.62
N SER A 855 3.83 2.52 -35.22
CA SER A 855 3.06 1.29 -35.45
C SER A 855 2.20 0.95 -34.23
N HIS A 856 1.00 0.43 -34.49
CA HIS A 856 0.04 0.01 -33.48
C HIS A 856 -0.69 -1.29 -33.86
N THR A 857 -1.69 -1.72 -33.08
CA THR A 857 -2.40 -3.00 -33.31
C THR A 857 -3.06 -3.19 -34.66
N ALA A 858 -3.44 -2.11 -35.35
CA ALA A 858 -4.19 -2.18 -36.59
C ALA A 858 -3.43 -1.66 -37.83
N GLY A 859 -2.38 -0.84 -37.65
CA GLY A 859 -1.64 -0.25 -38.78
C GLY A 859 -0.41 0.55 -38.36
N VAL A 860 -0.04 1.51 -39.22
CA VAL A 860 1.03 2.50 -39.00
C VAL A 860 0.46 3.89 -39.23
N ARG A 861 0.85 4.86 -38.40
CA ARG A 861 0.37 6.24 -38.42
C ARG A 861 1.54 7.22 -38.38
N VAL A 862 1.34 8.41 -38.94
CA VAL A 862 2.32 9.49 -38.96
C VAL A 862 2.20 10.34 -37.69
N MET A 863 3.34 10.69 -37.10
CA MET A 863 3.49 11.68 -36.04
C MET A 863 4.40 12.82 -36.52
N HIS A 864 4.03 14.04 -36.19
CA HIS A 864 4.78 15.26 -36.46
C HIS A 864 5.29 15.85 -35.14
N MET A 865 6.44 16.51 -35.19
CA MET A 865 7.18 17.11 -34.05
C MET A 865 7.78 18.46 -34.46
N ASP A 866 6.95 19.30 -35.08
CA ASP A 866 7.33 20.56 -35.72
C ASP A 866 7.12 21.79 -34.80
N ALA A 867 7.13 22.99 -35.38
CA ALA A 867 6.93 24.25 -34.66
C ALA A 867 5.52 24.45 -34.06
N ASP A 868 4.50 23.76 -34.57
CA ASP A 868 3.13 23.75 -34.03
C ASP A 868 2.98 22.70 -32.90
N GLY A 869 3.97 21.82 -32.71
CA GLY A 869 4.12 20.93 -31.57
C GLY A 869 4.16 19.45 -31.94
N ILE A 870 3.62 18.59 -31.06
CA ILE A 870 3.57 17.15 -31.27
C ILE A 870 2.12 16.72 -31.51
N TYR A 871 1.86 16.13 -32.68
CA TYR A 871 0.54 15.67 -33.10
C TYR A 871 0.63 14.50 -34.08
N ILE A 872 -0.51 13.90 -34.42
CA ILE A 872 -0.63 12.75 -35.34
C ILE A 872 -1.67 13.01 -36.42
N ASP A 873 -1.56 12.30 -37.53
CA ASP A 873 -2.59 12.28 -38.55
C ASP A 873 -3.87 11.57 -38.06
N ASP A 874 -5.03 12.01 -38.56
CA ASP A 874 -6.35 11.44 -38.22
C ASP A 874 -6.49 9.95 -38.58
N ALA A 875 -5.71 9.47 -39.56
CA ALA A 875 -5.85 8.16 -40.18
C ALA A 875 -4.52 7.39 -40.26
N ASP A 876 -4.63 6.06 -40.35
CA ASP A 876 -3.48 5.18 -40.62
C ASP A 876 -3.09 5.21 -42.11
N ILE A 877 -1.83 4.88 -42.39
CA ILE A 877 -1.31 4.67 -43.73
C ILE A 877 -2.07 3.52 -44.41
N ASP A 878 -2.76 3.85 -45.51
CA ASP A 878 -3.68 2.93 -46.18
C ASP A 878 -3.00 1.63 -46.65
N GLY A 879 -3.75 0.53 -46.55
CA GLY A 879 -3.31 -0.81 -46.90
C GLY A 879 -2.41 -1.53 -45.87
N VAL A 880 -1.80 -0.82 -44.90
CA VAL A 880 -0.89 -1.44 -43.90
C VAL A 880 -1.69 -2.33 -42.94
N SER A 881 -1.79 -3.61 -43.28
CA SER A 881 -2.53 -4.59 -42.50
C SER A 881 -1.78 -5.05 -41.24
N PRO A 882 -2.47 -5.49 -40.17
CA PRO A 882 -1.82 -5.94 -38.95
C PRO A 882 -1.12 -7.31 -39.09
N GLY A 883 -0.11 -7.54 -38.24
CA GLY A 883 0.46 -8.87 -38.01
C GLY A 883 -0.48 -9.81 -37.25
N ARG A 884 -0.05 -11.05 -37.03
CA ARG A 884 -0.84 -12.08 -36.34
C ARG A 884 -1.28 -11.58 -34.96
N ASN A 885 -2.59 -11.51 -34.71
CA ASN A 885 -3.18 -10.98 -33.47
C ASN A 885 -2.81 -9.52 -33.16
N GLY A 886 -2.72 -8.66 -34.18
CA GLY A 886 -2.45 -7.22 -34.00
C GLY A 886 -1.02 -6.91 -33.56
N GLN A 887 -0.06 -7.68 -34.08
CA GLN A 887 1.35 -7.62 -33.66
C GLN A 887 2.23 -7.07 -34.77
N MET A 888 2.51 -5.78 -34.72
CA MET A 888 3.57 -5.14 -35.51
C MET A 888 4.89 -5.27 -34.75
N GLY A 889 5.99 -5.50 -35.48
CA GLY A 889 7.35 -5.68 -34.93
C GLY A 889 8.25 -4.50 -35.29
N ASP A 890 9.56 -4.77 -35.36
CA ASP A 890 10.57 -3.77 -35.74
C ASP A 890 10.24 -3.03 -37.04
N MET A 891 10.66 -1.76 -37.09
CA MET A 891 10.64 -0.93 -38.28
C MET A 891 12.03 -0.35 -38.50
N VAL A 892 12.53 -0.42 -39.74
CA VAL A 892 13.81 0.20 -40.13
C VAL A 892 13.58 1.10 -41.33
N LYS A 893 14.08 2.34 -41.26
CA LYS A 893 14.23 3.23 -42.40
C LYS A 893 15.52 2.85 -43.13
N ALA A 894 15.43 2.58 -44.43
CA ALA A 894 16.59 2.42 -45.31
C ALA A 894 16.31 3.17 -46.62
N GLY A 895 17.15 4.17 -46.91
CA GLY A 895 16.86 5.15 -47.97
C GLY A 895 15.54 5.88 -47.71
N LYS A 896 14.66 5.91 -48.72
CA LYS A 896 13.32 6.54 -48.66
C LYS A 896 12.18 5.57 -48.31
N TYR A 897 12.51 4.42 -47.73
CA TYR A 897 11.51 3.40 -47.37
C TYR A 897 11.62 3.02 -45.90
N VAL A 898 10.46 2.83 -45.27
CA VAL A 898 10.33 2.15 -43.97
C VAL A 898 9.86 0.72 -44.20
N PHE A 899 10.64 -0.23 -43.68
CA PHE A 899 10.38 -1.66 -43.72
C PHE A 899 9.76 -2.06 -42.38
N ALA A 900 8.43 -2.20 -42.33
CA ALA A 900 7.66 -2.42 -41.11
C ALA A 900 7.16 -3.87 -40.97
N VAL A 901 7.60 -4.56 -39.92
CA VAL A 901 7.27 -5.98 -39.70
C VAL A 901 5.82 -6.16 -39.24
N ARG A 902 5.09 -7.06 -39.92
CA ARG A 902 3.80 -7.61 -39.49
C ARG A 902 4.05 -9.02 -38.98
N VAL A 903 4.26 -9.18 -37.68
CA VAL A 903 4.81 -10.41 -37.08
C VAL A 903 4.01 -11.64 -37.51
N GLY A 904 4.74 -12.65 -38.03
CA GLY A 904 4.18 -13.90 -38.52
C GLY A 904 3.40 -13.84 -39.84
N ASN A 905 3.14 -12.65 -40.39
CA ASN A 905 2.34 -12.42 -41.61
C ASN A 905 3.20 -11.93 -42.79
N GLY A 906 4.11 -10.97 -42.57
CA GLY A 906 4.98 -10.43 -43.63
C GLY A 906 5.62 -9.08 -43.31
N LEU A 907 6.14 -8.41 -44.34
CA LEU A 907 6.83 -7.12 -44.24
C LEU A 907 6.14 -6.09 -45.14
N SER A 908 5.72 -4.96 -44.54
CA SER A 908 5.18 -3.81 -45.26
C SER A 908 6.33 -2.87 -45.65
N ILE A 909 6.29 -2.30 -46.85
CA ILE A 909 7.27 -1.31 -47.32
C ILE A 909 6.53 0.00 -47.62
N ILE A 910 6.85 1.04 -46.87
CA ILE A 910 6.17 2.34 -46.86
C ILE A 910 7.12 3.39 -47.43
N ASP A 911 6.66 4.16 -48.41
CA ASP A 911 7.39 5.28 -49.01
C ASP A 911 7.30 6.53 -48.12
N THR A 912 8.47 7.04 -47.70
CA THR A 912 8.58 8.10 -46.69
C THR A 912 8.24 9.50 -47.20
N GLU A 913 8.22 9.71 -48.51
CA GLU A 913 7.88 11.00 -49.14
C GLU A 913 6.35 11.13 -49.32
N THR A 914 5.66 10.00 -49.49
CA THR A 914 4.24 9.97 -49.86
C THR A 914 3.32 9.34 -48.82
N ASP A 915 3.89 8.84 -47.71
CA ASP A 915 3.22 8.20 -46.58
C ASP A 915 2.25 7.09 -47.01
N LYS A 916 2.75 6.19 -47.88
CA LYS A 916 1.97 5.12 -48.54
C LYS A 916 2.67 3.77 -48.54
N LEU A 917 1.90 2.72 -48.30
CA LEU A 917 2.31 1.34 -48.60
C LEU A 917 2.54 1.19 -50.11
N ILE A 918 3.77 0.85 -50.51
CA ILE A 918 4.13 0.60 -51.92
C ILE A 918 4.29 -0.89 -52.25
N MET A 919 4.64 -1.72 -51.26
CA MET A 919 4.86 -3.15 -51.45
C MET A 919 4.56 -3.90 -50.15
N ASP A 920 3.98 -5.10 -50.28
CA ASP A 920 3.68 -5.99 -49.16
C ASP A 920 4.25 -7.38 -49.44
N ILE A 921 5.21 -7.80 -48.61
CA ILE A 921 5.93 -9.07 -48.81
C ILE A 921 5.37 -10.12 -47.84
N PRO A 922 4.73 -11.21 -48.31
CA PRO A 922 4.19 -12.25 -47.45
C PRO A 922 5.31 -13.17 -46.94
N VAL A 923 5.64 -13.07 -45.65
CA VAL A 923 6.70 -13.87 -45.01
C VAL A 923 6.13 -14.54 -43.76
N SER A 924 5.69 -15.79 -43.93
CA SER A 924 5.15 -16.59 -42.85
C SER A 924 6.23 -16.88 -41.80
N GLY A 925 6.05 -16.32 -40.60
CA GLY A 925 6.98 -16.52 -39.48
C GLY A 925 8.04 -15.43 -39.30
N ILE A 926 7.97 -14.32 -40.05
CA ILE A 926 8.80 -13.12 -39.80
C ILE A 926 8.70 -12.64 -38.36
N GLN A 927 9.84 -12.24 -37.80
CA GLN A 927 9.98 -11.81 -36.40
C GLN A 927 10.56 -10.40 -36.27
N THR A 928 11.55 -10.04 -37.08
CA THR A 928 12.39 -8.84 -36.90
C THR A 928 13.04 -8.44 -38.22
N VAL A 929 13.53 -7.20 -38.29
CA VAL A 929 14.40 -6.68 -39.35
C VAL A 929 15.55 -5.88 -38.77
N ALA A 930 16.70 -5.92 -39.45
CA ALA A 930 17.85 -5.06 -39.19
C ALA A 930 18.51 -4.68 -40.52
N GLN A 931 19.24 -3.56 -40.58
CA GLN A 931 19.99 -3.16 -41.78
C GLN A 931 21.48 -3.35 -41.54
N SER A 932 22.21 -3.96 -42.47
CA SER A 932 23.68 -4.09 -42.40
C SER A 932 24.40 -2.85 -42.95
N LEU A 933 25.69 -2.72 -42.66
CA LEU A 933 26.52 -1.60 -43.11
C LEU A 933 26.51 -1.40 -44.63
N ASP A 934 26.44 -2.49 -45.40
CA ASP A 934 26.28 -2.48 -46.87
C ASP A 934 24.92 -1.95 -47.37
N GLY A 935 24.03 -1.54 -46.46
CA GLY A 935 22.72 -0.97 -46.73
C GLY A 935 21.58 -2.00 -46.82
N ARG A 936 21.86 -3.30 -46.93
CA ARG A 936 20.81 -4.33 -47.07
C ARG A 936 19.96 -4.43 -45.81
N VAL A 937 18.65 -4.53 -45.97
CA VAL A 937 17.75 -4.87 -44.86
C VAL A 937 17.60 -6.39 -44.79
N TRP A 938 17.63 -6.97 -43.60
CA TRP A 938 17.63 -8.42 -43.38
C TRP A 938 16.36 -8.85 -42.65
N ILE A 939 15.62 -9.76 -43.27
CA ILE A 939 14.40 -10.36 -42.75
C ILE A 939 14.76 -11.54 -41.85
N GLY A 940 14.48 -11.42 -40.54
CA GLY A 940 14.74 -12.45 -39.53
C GLY A 940 13.54 -13.38 -39.29
N CYS A 941 13.73 -14.68 -39.50
CA CYS A 941 12.69 -15.71 -39.37
C CYS A 941 13.19 -16.99 -38.66
N ALA A 942 13.23 -17.00 -37.32
CA ALA A 942 13.58 -18.15 -36.46
C ALA A 942 14.95 -18.80 -36.76
N LYS A 943 15.02 -19.65 -37.78
CA LYS A 943 16.26 -20.33 -38.24
C LYS A 943 16.74 -19.83 -39.60
N THR A 944 16.18 -18.75 -40.13
CA THR A 944 16.49 -18.23 -41.45
C THR A 944 16.66 -16.71 -41.48
N LEU A 945 17.49 -16.26 -42.41
CA LEU A 945 17.75 -14.87 -42.78
C LEU A 945 17.50 -14.70 -44.27
N GLN A 946 16.97 -13.56 -44.70
CA GLN A 946 16.84 -13.21 -46.11
C GLN A 946 17.11 -11.72 -46.31
N PRO A 947 18.08 -11.30 -47.14
CA PRO A 947 18.30 -9.90 -47.42
C PRO A 947 17.28 -9.36 -48.42
N ILE A 948 16.96 -8.08 -48.30
CA ILE A 948 16.32 -7.24 -49.31
C ILE A 948 17.20 -6.02 -49.56
N ASP A 949 17.43 -5.74 -50.83
CA ASP A 949 18.10 -4.51 -51.27
C ASP A 949 17.09 -3.34 -51.18
N PRO A 950 17.35 -2.27 -50.43
CA PRO A 950 16.35 -1.24 -50.18
C PRO A 950 16.15 -0.28 -51.36
N GLU A 951 17.06 -0.24 -52.34
CA GLU A 951 16.90 0.63 -53.52
C GLU A 951 16.01 -0.04 -54.59
N THR A 952 16.20 -1.34 -54.78
CA THR A 952 15.51 -2.15 -55.81
C THR A 952 14.31 -2.93 -55.28
N LEU A 953 14.24 -3.16 -53.97
CA LEU A 953 13.29 -4.04 -53.28
C LEU A 953 13.40 -5.53 -53.70
N GLU A 954 14.52 -5.94 -54.31
CA GLU A 954 14.77 -7.32 -54.67
C GLU A 954 15.17 -8.16 -53.44
N LEU A 955 14.50 -9.31 -53.27
CA LEU A 955 14.80 -10.31 -52.24
C LEU A 955 15.94 -11.22 -52.69
N GLY A 956 16.97 -11.36 -51.85
CA GLY A 956 18.03 -12.36 -52.03
C GLY A 956 17.62 -13.76 -51.58
N ASP A 957 18.61 -14.67 -51.57
CA ASP A 957 18.41 -16.06 -51.16
C ASP A 957 18.07 -16.18 -49.66
N VAL A 958 17.25 -17.19 -49.32
CA VAL A 958 16.95 -17.54 -47.92
C VAL A 958 18.08 -18.39 -47.36
N LEU A 959 18.84 -17.81 -46.42
CA LEU A 959 19.93 -18.46 -45.72
C LEU A 959 19.42 -19.16 -44.45
N THR A 960 20.02 -20.28 -44.08
CA THR A 960 19.73 -20.99 -42.81
C THR A 960 20.85 -20.73 -41.81
N ILE A 961 20.52 -20.40 -40.55
CA ILE A 961 21.52 -20.16 -39.50
C ILE A 961 21.84 -21.45 -38.72
N GLY A 962 23.12 -21.66 -38.40
CA GLY A 962 23.60 -22.87 -37.72
C GLY A 962 23.40 -22.85 -36.21
N ALA A 963 23.76 -21.73 -35.58
CA ALA A 963 23.62 -21.50 -34.14
C ALA A 963 22.59 -20.41 -33.84
N GLY A 964 21.89 -20.61 -32.72
CA GLY A 964 20.91 -19.68 -32.19
C GLY A 964 19.63 -19.51 -33.00
N THR A 965 18.83 -18.52 -32.63
CA THR A 965 17.46 -18.35 -33.12
C THR A 965 17.12 -16.86 -33.21
N ILE A 966 16.81 -16.39 -34.42
CA ILE A 966 16.44 -14.99 -34.68
C ILE A 966 14.94 -14.84 -34.45
N GLY A 967 14.55 -13.92 -33.58
CA GLY A 967 13.16 -13.80 -33.15
C GLY A 967 12.86 -12.50 -32.42
N CYS A 968 11.62 -12.42 -31.97
CA CYS A 968 11.13 -11.44 -30.99
C CYS A 968 10.30 -12.21 -29.95
N SER A 969 9.99 -11.56 -28.83
CA SER A 969 9.16 -12.18 -27.79
C SER A 969 7.67 -12.22 -28.17
N SER A 970 6.88 -13.00 -27.42
CA SER A 970 5.42 -13.06 -27.57
C SER A 970 4.72 -12.00 -26.71
N GLY A 971 3.55 -11.50 -27.13
CA GLY A 971 2.86 -10.40 -26.45
C GLY A 971 3.25 -9.04 -27.04
N SER A 972 3.14 -7.95 -26.27
CA SER A 972 3.45 -6.60 -26.79
C SER A 972 4.96 -6.27 -26.84
N TRP A 973 5.79 -7.15 -26.27
CA TRP A 973 7.25 -7.20 -26.38
C TRP A 973 7.72 -7.35 -27.84
N ARG A 974 8.26 -6.27 -28.44
CA ARG A 974 8.40 -6.20 -29.90
C ARG A 974 9.74 -5.84 -30.56
N PRO A 975 10.81 -5.38 -29.89
CA PRO A 975 12.09 -5.44 -30.57
C PRO A 975 12.48 -6.91 -30.82
N GLY A 976 13.18 -7.19 -31.91
CA GLY A 976 13.81 -8.49 -32.14
C GLY A 976 15.26 -8.55 -31.68
N ASN A 977 15.85 -9.75 -31.64
CA ASN A 977 17.25 -9.95 -31.22
C ASN A 977 18.29 -9.85 -32.36
N LEU A 978 17.92 -9.35 -33.55
CA LEU A 978 18.84 -9.16 -34.68
C LEU A 978 19.38 -7.72 -34.69
N ARG A 979 20.70 -7.55 -34.71
CA ARG A 979 21.37 -6.24 -34.83
C ARG A 979 22.48 -6.27 -35.87
N ALA A 980 22.94 -5.10 -36.25
CA ALA A 980 24.06 -4.90 -37.16
C ALA A 980 25.11 -3.96 -36.55
N SER A 981 26.33 -4.02 -37.06
CA SER A 981 27.36 -3.02 -36.79
C SER A 981 27.32 -1.88 -37.80
N ASN A 982 27.53 -0.64 -37.34
CA ASN A 982 27.81 0.49 -38.22
C ASN A 982 29.31 0.64 -38.60
N LYS A 983 30.19 -0.18 -38.01
CA LYS A 983 31.65 -0.15 -38.27
C LYS A 983 32.14 -1.26 -39.19
N THR A 984 31.40 -2.37 -39.29
CA THR A 984 31.74 -3.55 -40.11
C THR A 984 30.49 -4.17 -40.71
N ASN A 985 30.61 -4.97 -41.78
CA ASN A 985 29.46 -5.68 -42.38
C ASN A 985 29.05 -6.93 -41.55
N THR A 986 28.79 -6.71 -40.27
CA THR A 986 28.54 -7.74 -39.26
C THR A 986 27.08 -7.69 -38.80
N LEU A 987 26.44 -8.86 -38.76
CA LEU A 987 25.18 -9.08 -38.05
C LEU A 987 25.42 -9.85 -36.74
N PHE A 988 24.58 -9.58 -35.75
CA PHE A 988 24.61 -10.21 -34.44
C PHE A 988 23.21 -10.72 -34.05
N TRP A 989 23.14 -11.90 -33.42
CA TRP A 989 21.93 -12.45 -32.81
C TRP A 989 22.24 -13.39 -31.64
N SER A 990 21.21 -13.85 -30.92
CA SER A 990 21.36 -14.74 -29.76
C SER A 990 20.69 -16.11 -29.90
N THR A 991 20.90 -16.99 -28.90
CA THR A 991 20.37 -18.37 -28.94
C THR A 991 18.87 -18.53 -28.71
N GLY A 992 18.17 -17.51 -28.25
CA GLY A 992 16.71 -17.51 -28.12
C GLY A 992 16.15 -16.13 -27.75
N ASN A 993 14.84 -16.07 -27.58
CA ASN A 993 14.12 -14.82 -27.30
C ASN A 993 13.25 -14.87 -26.05
N TYR A 994 13.04 -16.06 -25.48
CA TYR A 994 12.33 -16.18 -24.21
C TYR A 994 12.44 -17.57 -23.57
N ASN A 995 12.48 -17.60 -22.23
CA ASN A 995 12.34 -18.77 -21.35
C ASN A 995 13.26 -19.97 -21.69
N GLY A 996 14.50 -19.95 -21.15
CA GLY A 996 15.45 -21.09 -21.21
C GLY A 996 16.61 -20.96 -22.20
N SER A 997 16.81 -19.80 -22.84
CA SER A 997 17.97 -19.53 -23.70
C SER A 997 19.06 -18.72 -22.99
N THR A 998 20.32 -19.02 -23.30
CA THR A 998 21.51 -18.62 -22.54
C THR A 998 22.03 -17.19 -22.77
N GLY A 999 21.62 -16.48 -23.81
CA GLY A 999 22.19 -15.15 -24.11
C GLY A 999 23.51 -15.19 -24.86
N ASP A 1000 23.85 -16.35 -25.44
CA ASP A 1000 24.97 -16.53 -26.36
C ASP A 1000 25.01 -15.42 -27.43
N LEU A 1001 26.21 -14.94 -27.75
CA LEU A 1001 26.44 -14.09 -28.90
C LEU A 1001 26.77 -14.96 -30.11
N ILE A 1002 26.02 -14.80 -31.20
CA ILE A 1002 26.46 -15.21 -32.54
C ILE A 1002 26.87 -13.95 -33.28
N ARG A 1003 28.15 -13.87 -33.68
CA ARG A 1003 28.67 -12.89 -34.62
C ARG A 1003 28.67 -13.50 -36.02
N TRP A 1004 28.15 -12.78 -37.00
CA TRP A 1004 28.25 -13.13 -38.41
C TRP A 1004 28.81 -11.97 -39.21
N ASP A 1005 30.09 -12.07 -39.55
CA ASP A 1005 30.71 -11.20 -40.54
C ASP A 1005 30.33 -11.69 -41.94
N ILE A 1006 29.56 -10.89 -42.68
CA ILE A 1006 29.01 -11.25 -43.99
C ILE A 1006 30.12 -11.34 -45.04
N ASP A 1007 31.14 -10.48 -44.92
CA ASP A 1007 32.22 -10.36 -45.90
C ASP A 1007 33.29 -11.45 -45.68
N GLU A 1008 33.56 -11.83 -44.43
CA GLU A 1008 34.50 -12.93 -44.11
C GLU A 1008 33.88 -14.33 -44.28
N ASN A 1009 32.58 -14.51 -44.02
CA ASN A 1009 31.88 -15.79 -44.17
C ASN A 1009 30.50 -15.62 -44.82
N PRO A 1010 30.27 -16.07 -46.06
CA PRO A 1010 28.96 -15.92 -46.71
C PRO A 1010 27.89 -16.93 -46.24
N ASP A 1011 28.23 -17.95 -45.44
CA ASP A 1011 27.28 -18.99 -45.00
C ASP A 1011 27.09 -19.02 -43.47
N PRO A 1012 25.96 -18.51 -42.94
CA PRO A 1012 25.68 -18.52 -41.51
C PRO A 1012 25.29 -19.92 -40.97
N SER A 1013 25.15 -20.94 -41.83
CA SER A 1013 24.76 -22.29 -41.42
C SER A 1013 25.87 -23.05 -40.65
N THR A 1014 27.11 -22.56 -40.74
CA THR A 1014 28.29 -23.13 -40.08
C THR A 1014 28.68 -22.45 -38.77
N LEU A 1015 28.02 -21.33 -38.42
CA LEU A 1015 28.37 -20.53 -37.25
C LEU A 1015 28.10 -21.27 -35.95
N THR A 1016 28.96 -21.01 -34.97
CA THR A 1016 28.77 -21.36 -33.56
C THR A 1016 28.68 -20.09 -32.72
N SER A 1017 28.09 -20.17 -31.53
CA SER A 1017 28.16 -19.08 -30.55
C SER A 1017 29.61 -18.66 -30.31
N LEU A 1018 29.91 -17.37 -30.50
CA LEU A 1018 31.20 -16.73 -30.22
C LEU A 1018 31.40 -16.63 -28.70
N TYR A 1019 30.37 -16.16 -27.99
CA TYR A 1019 30.27 -16.25 -26.54
C TYR A 1019 29.15 -17.21 -26.16
N LYS A 1020 29.37 -18.02 -25.11
CA LYS A 1020 28.37 -18.88 -24.49
C LYS A 1020 28.27 -18.55 -23.01
N HIS A 1021 27.05 -18.35 -22.52
CA HIS A 1021 26.81 -18.27 -21.08
C HIS A 1021 26.98 -19.66 -20.43
N GLY A 1022 27.39 -19.68 -19.16
CA GLY A 1022 27.87 -20.89 -18.48
C GLY A 1022 26.82 -22.00 -18.34
N SER A 1023 27.26 -23.26 -18.40
CA SER A 1023 26.36 -24.41 -18.36
C SER A 1023 26.11 -24.97 -16.96
N VAL A 1024 24.83 -25.03 -16.56
CA VAL A 1024 24.26 -25.88 -15.49
C VAL A 1024 24.62 -25.56 -14.02
N SER A 1025 25.08 -24.34 -13.70
CA SER A 1025 25.15 -23.86 -12.29
C SER A 1025 24.43 -22.54 -12.06
N ASP A 1026 24.46 -21.62 -13.01
CA ASP A 1026 23.69 -20.38 -12.94
C ASP A 1026 22.31 -20.60 -13.59
N THR A 1027 21.24 -20.30 -12.85
CA THR A 1027 19.83 -20.41 -13.29
C THR A 1027 19.41 -19.31 -14.28
N TYR A 1028 20.35 -18.55 -14.82
CA TYR A 1028 20.12 -17.33 -15.57
C TYR A 1028 19.88 -17.62 -17.07
N SER A 1029 18.80 -17.03 -17.59
CA SER A 1029 18.36 -17.09 -18.98
C SER A 1029 18.12 -15.67 -19.51
N MET A 1030 18.00 -15.46 -20.82
CA MET A 1030 17.67 -14.14 -21.35
C MET A 1030 16.33 -13.63 -20.81
N GLY A 1031 16.34 -12.39 -20.33
CA GLY A 1031 15.16 -11.74 -19.77
C GLY A 1031 14.21 -11.15 -20.81
N TYR A 1032 13.17 -10.47 -20.30
CA TYR A 1032 12.29 -9.63 -21.09
C TYR A 1032 13.03 -8.35 -21.51
N GLY A 1033 13.81 -8.49 -22.57
CA GLY A 1033 14.65 -7.43 -23.11
C GLY A 1033 15.45 -7.94 -24.28
N THR A 1034 15.48 -7.20 -25.38
CA THR A 1034 16.31 -7.62 -26.51
C THR A 1034 17.77 -7.31 -26.27
N PRO A 1035 18.69 -8.20 -26.68
CA PRO A 1035 20.06 -7.81 -26.87
C PRO A 1035 20.16 -6.59 -27.80
N ASN A 1036 21.12 -5.72 -27.51
CA ASN A 1036 21.49 -4.65 -28.42
C ASN A 1036 23.01 -4.60 -28.58
N TYR A 1037 23.49 -3.80 -29.53
CA TYR A 1037 24.89 -3.65 -29.85
C TYR A 1037 25.26 -2.17 -29.78
N ASP A 1038 26.17 -1.81 -28.87
CA ASP A 1038 26.78 -0.48 -28.86
C ASP A 1038 28.01 -0.51 -29.77
N SER A 1039 27.90 0.15 -30.91
CA SER A 1039 28.97 0.23 -31.88
C SER A 1039 30.12 1.11 -31.41
N ARG A 1040 29.86 2.14 -30.59
CA ARG A 1040 30.86 3.10 -30.11
C ARG A 1040 31.98 2.36 -29.38
N THR A 1041 31.59 1.40 -28.54
CA THR A 1041 32.47 0.57 -27.71
C THR A 1041 32.72 -0.87 -28.22
N ASP A 1042 32.14 -1.23 -29.38
CA ASP A 1042 32.08 -2.60 -29.93
C ASP A 1042 31.64 -3.66 -28.90
N THR A 1043 30.44 -3.45 -28.35
CA THR A 1043 29.95 -4.22 -27.20
C THR A 1043 28.56 -4.77 -27.47
N TRP A 1044 28.43 -6.09 -27.42
CA TRP A 1044 27.15 -6.78 -27.35
C TRP A 1044 26.60 -6.71 -25.92
N MET A 1045 25.38 -6.22 -25.80
CA MET A 1045 24.70 -6.00 -24.54
C MET A 1045 23.46 -6.87 -24.48
N TYR A 1046 23.25 -7.59 -23.38
CA TYR A 1046 21.99 -8.29 -23.15
C TYR A 1046 21.65 -8.34 -21.66
N CYS A 1047 20.36 -8.40 -21.36
CA CYS A 1047 19.89 -8.66 -20.00
C CYS A 1047 19.68 -10.17 -19.80
N SER A 1048 20.28 -10.73 -18.75
CA SER A 1048 19.88 -12.04 -18.22
C SER A 1048 19.06 -11.89 -16.94
N THR A 1049 18.23 -12.89 -16.67
CA THR A 1049 17.35 -13.02 -15.51
C THR A 1049 17.29 -14.49 -15.07
N PRO A 1050 17.26 -14.82 -13.77
CA PRO A 1050 17.18 -16.20 -13.27
C PRO A 1050 15.91 -16.99 -13.64
N GLY A 1051 14.96 -16.43 -14.41
CA GLY A 1051 13.77 -17.16 -14.88
C GLY A 1051 12.54 -16.28 -15.18
N PHE A 1052 11.41 -16.94 -15.43
CA PHE A 1052 10.16 -16.41 -16.01
C PHE A 1052 9.34 -15.42 -15.13
N GLY A 1053 9.95 -14.56 -14.29
CA GLY A 1053 9.24 -13.41 -13.69
C GLY A 1053 9.06 -13.31 -12.16
N VAL A 1054 9.54 -14.23 -11.33
CA VAL A 1054 9.94 -13.89 -9.93
C VAL A 1054 11.40 -13.42 -9.90
N ASN A 1055 12.06 -13.57 -11.03
CA ASN A 1055 13.48 -13.45 -11.23
C ASN A 1055 13.87 -12.19 -12.01
N ALA A 1056 12.94 -11.46 -12.61
CA ALA A 1056 13.17 -10.14 -13.24
C ALA A 1056 13.71 -9.08 -12.25
N LEU A 1057 13.65 -9.42 -10.97
CA LEU A 1057 14.47 -8.92 -9.90
C LEU A 1057 15.96 -8.91 -10.22
N ASN A 1058 16.53 -10.10 -10.41
CA ASN A 1058 17.96 -10.33 -10.48
C ASN A 1058 18.49 -10.11 -11.91
N ASN A 1059 18.16 -8.96 -12.49
CA ASN A 1059 18.59 -8.61 -13.83
C ASN A 1059 20.08 -8.24 -13.85
N ARG A 1060 20.80 -8.87 -14.78
CA ARG A 1060 22.21 -8.62 -15.03
C ARG A 1060 22.38 -8.14 -16.46
N LEU A 1061 22.98 -6.96 -16.61
CA LEU A 1061 23.35 -6.40 -17.89
C LEU A 1061 24.76 -6.88 -18.20
N HIS A 1062 24.87 -7.75 -19.21
CA HIS A 1062 26.13 -8.34 -19.63
C HIS A 1062 26.70 -7.55 -20.80
N PHE A 1063 27.96 -7.15 -20.68
CA PHE A 1063 28.69 -6.41 -21.69
C PHE A 1063 29.78 -7.34 -22.24
N VAL A 1064 29.52 -7.91 -23.41
CA VAL A 1064 30.41 -8.84 -24.09
C VAL A 1064 31.11 -8.10 -25.23
N ASP A 1065 32.43 -8.23 -25.33
CA ASP A 1065 33.19 -7.75 -26.47
C ASP A 1065 32.68 -8.45 -27.74
N ALA A 1066 32.15 -7.66 -28.67
CA ALA A 1066 31.46 -8.23 -29.83
C ALA A 1066 32.43 -8.91 -30.81
N THR A 1067 33.72 -8.55 -30.77
CA THR A 1067 34.77 -9.11 -31.61
C THR A 1067 35.39 -10.36 -31.00
N THR A 1068 35.75 -10.36 -29.71
CA THR A 1068 36.48 -11.48 -29.07
C THR A 1068 35.56 -12.49 -28.39
N GLY A 1069 34.33 -12.11 -28.03
CA GLY A 1069 33.47 -12.91 -27.15
C GLY A 1069 33.88 -12.89 -25.68
N GLU A 1070 34.81 -12.03 -25.28
CA GLU A 1070 35.19 -11.84 -23.88
C GLU A 1070 34.10 -11.06 -23.12
N LEU A 1071 33.68 -11.56 -21.95
CA LEU A 1071 32.78 -10.81 -21.07
C LEU A 1071 33.55 -9.66 -20.41
N LYS A 1072 33.42 -8.44 -20.95
CA LYS A 1072 34.12 -7.23 -20.45
C LYS A 1072 33.77 -6.98 -18.99
N HIS A 1073 32.47 -6.91 -18.69
CA HIS A 1073 31.95 -6.84 -17.34
C HIS A 1073 30.47 -7.27 -17.30
N THR A 1074 29.91 -7.32 -16.09
CA THR A 1074 28.49 -7.54 -15.86
C THR A 1074 28.03 -6.59 -14.77
N ILE A 1075 27.08 -5.72 -15.09
CA ILE A 1075 26.41 -4.88 -14.10
C ILE A 1075 25.25 -5.71 -13.56
N GLU A 1076 25.29 -6.03 -12.26
CA GLU A 1076 24.09 -6.49 -11.58
C GLU A 1076 23.26 -5.25 -11.21
N LEU A 1077 22.04 -5.15 -11.74
CA LEU A 1077 21.18 -4.02 -11.43
C LEU A 1077 20.76 -4.07 -9.97
N ASP A 1078 20.56 -2.87 -9.42
CA ASP A 1078 19.97 -2.67 -8.09
C ASP A 1078 18.69 -3.45 -7.97
N LYS A 1079 18.40 -3.74 -6.70
CA LYS A 1079 17.35 -4.60 -6.24
C LYS A 1079 15.94 -4.05 -6.59
N TYR A 1080 15.55 -4.11 -7.85
CA TYR A 1080 14.25 -3.66 -8.35
C TYR A 1080 13.65 -4.57 -9.45
N PHE A 1081 12.34 -4.48 -9.65
CA PHE A 1081 11.55 -5.13 -10.70
C PHE A 1081 11.79 -4.46 -12.06
N TRP A 1082 13.03 -4.50 -12.54
CA TRP A 1082 13.36 -3.96 -13.85
C TRP A 1082 12.78 -4.86 -14.95
N PHE A 1083 12.25 -4.26 -16.01
CA PHE A 1083 11.79 -4.95 -17.22
C PHE A 1083 12.50 -4.35 -18.42
N PRO A 1084 13.79 -4.68 -18.63
CA PRO A 1084 14.70 -3.87 -19.41
C PRO A 1084 14.48 -4.10 -20.92
N SER A 1085 13.48 -3.45 -21.49
CA SER A 1085 12.91 -3.78 -22.81
C SER A 1085 13.92 -3.59 -23.96
N ILE A 1086 14.58 -2.43 -24.01
CA ILE A 1086 15.60 -2.12 -25.03
C ILE A 1086 16.66 -1.16 -24.48
N ALA A 1087 17.93 -1.46 -24.76
CA ALA A 1087 19.03 -0.52 -24.56
C ALA A 1087 19.09 0.46 -25.74
N LEU A 1088 19.33 1.75 -25.49
CA LEU A 1088 19.42 2.81 -26.50
C LEU A 1088 20.76 3.53 -26.33
N MET A 1089 21.46 3.72 -27.42
CA MET A 1089 22.66 4.55 -27.45
C MET A 1089 22.22 5.99 -27.77
N PRO A 1090 22.64 7.01 -27.00
CA PRO A 1090 22.50 8.39 -27.39
C PRO A 1090 23.18 8.65 -28.74
N ASP A 1091 22.48 9.40 -29.59
CA ASP A 1091 23.03 10.05 -30.79
C ASP A 1091 23.91 11.21 -30.31
N LYS A 1092 25.22 10.96 -30.22
CA LYS A 1092 26.21 11.88 -29.67
C LYS A 1092 26.89 12.68 -30.78
N HIS A 1093 27.14 12.04 -31.92
CA HIS A 1093 27.89 12.63 -33.01
C HIS A 1093 26.96 13.14 -34.11
N ASP A 1094 26.92 14.47 -34.27
CA ASP A 1094 26.28 15.05 -35.44
C ASP A 1094 26.99 14.56 -36.72
N PRO A 1095 26.27 14.34 -37.84
CA PRO A 1095 26.89 13.87 -39.09
C PRO A 1095 27.99 14.83 -39.57
N GLU A 1096 29.13 14.30 -39.98
CA GLU A 1096 30.27 15.06 -40.47
C GLU A 1096 30.32 15.07 -42.00
N ILE A 1097 30.38 16.28 -42.58
CA ILE A 1097 30.64 16.46 -44.01
C ILE A 1097 32.15 16.64 -44.22
N LEU A 1098 32.83 15.53 -44.50
CA LEU A 1098 34.27 15.46 -44.78
C LEU A 1098 34.62 15.84 -46.23
N PHE A 1099 33.71 16.52 -46.92
CA PHE A 1099 33.93 17.07 -48.25
C PHE A 1099 34.76 18.36 -48.18
N GLU A 1100 35.36 18.78 -49.29
CA GLU A 1100 36.23 19.97 -49.35
C GLU A 1100 35.81 20.92 -50.49
N ASP A 1101 36.30 22.16 -50.45
CA ASP A 1101 36.17 23.11 -51.55
C ASP A 1101 36.73 22.53 -52.86
N ILE A 1102 36.04 22.79 -53.98
CA ILE A 1102 36.30 22.10 -55.24
C ILE A 1102 37.00 23.04 -56.22
N GLU A 1103 38.25 22.73 -56.57
CA GLU A 1103 38.95 23.40 -57.67
C GLU A 1103 38.75 22.64 -58.99
N LEU A 1104 37.91 23.18 -59.88
CA LEU A 1104 37.68 22.66 -61.23
C LEU A 1104 38.55 23.39 -62.27
N PRO A 1105 39.02 22.71 -63.33
CA PRO A 1105 39.67 23.37 -64.45
C PRO A 1105 38.70 24.35 -65.12
N GLY A 1106 39.25 25.39 -65.76
CA GLY A 1106 38.43 26.38 -66.47
C GLY A 1106 37.59 25.75 -67.59
N ILE A 1107 36.42 26.33 -67.87
CA ILE A 1107 35.41 25.79 -68.79
C ILE A 1107 35.92 25.55 -70.22
N ASP A 1108 36.96 26.26 -70.66
CA ASP A 1108 37.67 26.01 -71.94
C ASP A 1108 38.31 24.60 -72.03
N TYR A 1109 38.36 23.86 -70.92
CA TYR A 1109 38.96 22.53 -70.79
C TYR A 1109 37.98 21.46 -70.30
N CYS A 1110 36.70 21.80 -70.03
CA CYS A 1110 35.71 20.84 -69.56
C CYS A 1110 34.27 21.24 -69.93
N ASP A 1111 33.64 20.40 -70.76
CA ASP A 1111 32.17 20.35 -71.00
C ASP A 1111 31.49 19.24 -70.17
N GLU A 1112 32.25 18.53 -69.32
CA GLU A 1112 31.81 17.34 -68.59
C GLU A 1112 31.22 17.70 -67.22
N GLU A 1113 30.20 16.94 -66.82
CA GLU A 1113 29.58 17.03 -65.51
C GLU A 1113 30.43 16.28 -64.48
N TYR A 1114 31.00 17.00 -63.51
CA TYR A 1114 31.74 16.39 -62.41
C TYR A 1114 30.76 15.77 -61.44
N THR A 1115 30.82 14.45 -61.31
CA THR A 1115 30.00 13.70 -60.35
C THR A 1115 30.87 13.27 -59.17
N TYR A 1116 30.48 13.69 -57.97
CA TYR A 1116 31.06 13.29 -56.70
C TYR A 1116 30.07 12.37 -55.99
N ASP A 1117 30.51 11.16 -55.67
CA ASP A 1117 29.78 10.29 -54.75
C ASP A 1117 30.06 10.77 -53.33
N LEU A 1118 29.05 11.37 -52.68
CA LEU A 1118 29.15 11.89 -51.32
C LEU A 1118 29.24 10.77 -50.27
N THR A 1119 28.94 9.52 -50.60
CA THR A 1119 28.97 8.39 -49.65
C THR A 1119 30.35 8.18 -49.02
N GLN A 1120 31.44 8.58 -49.70
CA GLN A 1120 32.82 8.53 -49.18
C GLN A 1120 33.24 9.78 -48.37
N TYR A 1121 32.39 10.81 -48.32
CA TYR A 1121 32.64 12.12 -47.70
C TYR A 1121 31.63 12.45 -46.58
N LEU A 1122 30.81 11.48 -46.19
CA LEU A 1122 29.84 11.58 -45.11
C LEU A 1122 30.20 10.53 -44.07
N ASP A 1123 30.36 10.96 -42.81
CA ASP A 1123 30.62 10.08 -41.69
C ASP A 1123 29.69 10.39 -40.53
N ASP A 1124 29.13 9.36 -39.91
CA ASP A 1124 28.43 9.44 -38.65
C ASP A 1124 28.98 8.33 -37.75
N LYS A 1125 29.54 8.73 -36.61
CA LYS A 1125 30.31 7.82 -35.75
C LYS A 1125 29.43 6.88 -34.94
N ASP A 1126 28.13 7.18 -34.81
CA ASP A 1126 27.17 6.34 -34.11
C ASP A 1126 25.95 5.86 -34.94
N ASN A 1127 25.80 6.31 -36.20
CA ASN A 1127 24.81 5.79 -37.17
C ASN A 1127 25.41 5.00 -38.36
N HIS A 1128 24.56 4.44 -39.22
CA HIS A 1128 24.95 3.91 -40.53
C HIS A 1128 25.16 5.03 -41.56
N ASN A 1129 26.37 5.17 -42.12
CA ASN A 1129 26.66 6.15 -43.19
C ASN A 1129 25.79 5.96 -44.45
N CYS A 1130 25.24 4.75 -44.67
CA CYS A 1130 24.27 4.51 -45.74
C CYS A 1130 22.92 5.22 -45.52
N ASN A 1131 22.54 5.53 -44.28
CA ASN A 1131 21.29 6.23 -43.92
C ASN A 1131 21.40 7.76 -43.89
N ILE A 1132 22.61 8.32 -43.83
CA ILE A 1132 22.80 9.78 -43.90
C ILE A 1132 22.13 10.26 -45.20
N SER A 1133 21.11 11.12 -45.11
CA SER A 1133 20.51 11.75 -46.27
C SER A 1133 21.19 13.09 -46.55
N VAL A 1134 21.18 13.54 -47.81
CA VAL A 1134 21.81 14.80 -48.21
C VAL A 1134 20.85 15.63 -49.05
N SER A 1135 20.89 16.93 -48.81
CA SER A 1135 20.11 17.94 -49.55
C SER A 1135 20.95 19.18 -49.81
N LEU A 1136 20.49 20.03 -50.73
CA LEU A 1136 21.03 21.36 -50.96
C LEU A 1136 20.06 22.37 -50.33
N SER A 1137 20.57 23.32 -49.55
CA SER A 1137 19.71 24.39 -49.04
C SER A 1137 19.32 25.35 -50.17
N GLU A 1138 18.14 25.99 -50.05
CA GLU A 1138 17.90 27.21 -50.82
C GLU A 1138 18.86 28.29 -50.28
N ALA A 1139 19.86 28.64 -51.09
CA ALA A 1139 20.92 29.56 -50.68
C ALA A 1139 20.34 30.89 -50.14
N MET A 1140 20.67 31.21 -48.89
CA MET A 1140 20.36 32.51 -48.29
C MET A 1140 20.89 33.64 -49.19
N PRO A 1141 20.05 34.59 -49.63
CA PRO A 1141 20.49 35.65 -50.52
C PRO A 1141 21.44 36.58 -49.76
N SER A 1142 22.73 36.53 -50.09
CA SER A 1142 23.65 37.60 -49.72
C SER A 1142 23.21 38.90 -50.39
N GLU A 1143 23.29 40.03 -49.68
CA GLU A 1143 22.72 41.32 -50.15
C GLU A 1143 23.47 41.95 -51.35
N GLU A 1144 24.42 41.25 -51.97
CA GLU A 1144 25.11 41.71 -53.17
C GLU A 1144 24.57 41.03 -54.43
N THR A 1145 24.27 41.88 -55.43
CA THR A 1145 23.79 41.55 -56.80
C THR A 1145 24.07 40.11 -57.25
N PRO A 1146 23.06 39.31 -57.64
CA PRO A 1146 23.26 37.90 -57.92
C PRO A 1146 24.25 37.71 -59.08
N SER A 1147 25.48 37.36 -58.73
CA SER A 1147 26.41 36.83 -59.70
C SER A 1147 25.78 35.57 -60.27
N LYS A 1148 25.76 35.43 -61.60
CA LYS A 1148 25.20 34.24 -62.24
C LYS A 1148 25.88 33.00 -61.60
N PRO A 1149 25.17 31.90 -61.32
CA PRO A 1149 25.81 30.73 -60.73
C PRO A 1149 26.94 30.22 -61.64
N ALA A 1150 28.18 30.13 -61.12
CA ALA A 1150 29.34 29.74 -61.93
C ALA A 1150 29.34 28.25 -62.31
N ALA A 1151 28.70 27.40 -61.50
CA ALA A 1151 28.28 26.03 -61.83
C ALA A 1151 26.75 25.87 -61.77
N GLU A 1152 26.22 24.87 -62.47
CA GLU A 1152 24.94 24.22 -62.18
C GLU A 1152 25.25 23.09 -61.19
N ILE A 1153 24.60 23.11 -60.03
CA ILE A 1153 24.80 22.13 -58.95
C ILE A 1153 23.48 21.39 -58.76
N THR A 1154 23.53 20.07 -58.88
CA THR A 1154 22.37 19.18 -58.71
C THR A 1154 22.77 18.01 -57.84
N LEU A 1155 21.79 17.45 -57.13
CA LEU A 1155 22.00 16.32 -56.22
C LEU A 1155 20.96 15.25 -56.57
N ASN A 1156 21.40 14.01 -56.74
CA ASN A 1156 20.53 12.87 -57.01
C ASN A 1156 20.94 11.71 -56.09
N GLY A 1157 20.16 11.48 -55.03
CA GLY A 1157 20.64 10.70 -53.88
C GLY A 1157 21.93 11.30 -53.34
N LYS A 1158 22.98 10.49 -53.18
CA LYS A 1158 24.32 10.93 -52.75
C LYS A 1158 25.22 11.42 -53.88
N MET A 1159 24.73 11.46 -55.13
CA MET A 1159 25.54 11.87 -56.29
C MET A 1159 25.42 13.38 -56.51
N LEU A 1160 26.40 14.13 -56.01
CA LEU A 1160 26.54 15.56 -56.25
C LEU A 1160 27.13 15.79 -57.65
N LYS A 1161 26.37 16.46 -58.50
CA LYS A 1161 26.71 16.77 -59.89
C LYS A 1161 26.95 18.25 -60.06
N ILE A 1162 28.16 18.60 -60.48
CA ILE A 1162 28.62 19.96 -60.66
C ILE A 1162 29.04 20.14 -62.11
N LYS A 1163 28.33 21.01 -62.81
CA LYS A 1163 28.55 21.30 -64.21
C LYS A 1163 28.99 22.76 -64.35
N PRO A 1164 30.25 23.04 -64.72
CA PRO A 1164 30.73 24.40 -64.95
C PRO A 1164 29.85 25.14 -65.98
N LEU A 1165 29.46 26.37 -65.64
CA LEU A 1165 28.74 27.28 -66.53
C LEU A 1165 29.62 28.44 -67.00
N PHE A 1166 30.62 28.84 -66.20
CA PHE A 1166 31.72 29.73 -66.58
C PHE A 1166 32.80 29.79 -65.47
N ASN A 1167 33.98 30.34 -65.79
CA ASN A 1167 35.06 30.53 -64.82
C ASN A 1167 34.66 31.53 -63.73
N GLY A 1168 34.79 31.15 -62.47
CA GLY A 1168 34.29 31.93 -61.33
C GLY A 1168 34.32 31.13 -60.04
N SER A 1169 33.54 31.59 -59.07
CA SER A 1169 33.35 30.97 -57.77
C SER A 1169 31.84 30.81 -57.55
N HIS A 1170 31.41 29.66 -57.02
CA HIS A 1170 30.01 29.37 -56.70
C HIS A 1170 29.95 28.73 -55.32
N ASP A 1171 29.36 29.43 -54.36
CA ASP A 1171 29.06 28.90 -53.04
C ASP A 1171 27.77 28.07 -53.08
N PHE A 1172 27.78 26.90 -52.44
CA PHE A 1172 26.57 26.14 -52.14
C PHE A 1172 26.64 25.57 -50.72
N THR A 1173 25.48 25.38 -50.10
CA THR A 1173 25.39 24.71 -48.80
C THR A 1173 24.94 23.28 -49.03
N LEU A 1174 25.78 22.32 -48.64
CA LEU A 1174 25.35 20.94 -48.50
C LEU A 1174 24.80 20.75 -47.08
N MET A 1175 23.64 20.12 -46.98
CA MET A 1175 23.04 19.70 -45.73
C MET A 1175 23.13 18.18 -45.65
N ALA A 1176 23.59 17.66 -44.52
CA ALA A 1176 23.59 16.23 -44.21
C ALA A 1176 22.67 15.99 -43.02
N GLU A 1177 21.69 15.11 -43.19
CA GLU A 1177 20.78 14.66 -42.14
C GLU A 1177 21.11 13.22 -41.76
N SER A 1178 21.24 12.97 -40.46
CA SER A 1178 21.42 11.63 -39.91
C SER A 1178 20.67 11.56 -38.61
N ASN A 1179 19.89 10.50 -38.41
CA ASN A 1179 19.00 10.33 -37.26
C ASN A 1179 18.17 11.60 -36.93
N GLY A 1180 17.75 12.38 -37.93
CA GLY A 1180 16.99 13.62 -37.75
C GLY A 1180 17.80 14.84 -37.28
N LYS A 1181 19.10 14.69 -36.98
CA LYS A 1181 20.01 15.83 -36.81
C LYS A 1181 20.49 16.31 -38.16
N VAL A 1182 20.62 17.62 -38.33
CA VAL A 1182 21.00 18.24 -39.60
C VAL A 1182 22.21 19.15 -39.40
N VAL A 1183 23.32 18.84 -40.07
CA VAL A 1183 24.43 19.80 -40.23
C VAL A 1183 24.34 20.48 -41.58
N SER A 1184 24.86 21.71 -41.67
CA SER A 1184 24.98 22.45 -42.91
C SER A 1184 26.41 22.97 -43.06
N GLN A 1185 27.06 22.69 -44.19
CA GLN A 1185 28.39 23.21 -44.50
C GLN A 1185 28.40 23.91 -45.85
N ASN A 1186 29.02 25.09 -45.89
CA ASN A 1186 29.19 25.87 -47.11
C ASN A 1186 30.46 25.42 -47.83
N PHE A 1187 30.35 25.24 -49.14
CA PHE A 1187 31.41 24.81 -50.03
C PHE A 1187 31.56 25.77 -51.20
N ASN A 1188 32.80 26.08 -51.56
CA ASN A 1188 33.12 26.90 -52.70
C ASN A 1188 33.58 26.04 -53.89
N VAL A 1189 32.86 26.14 -55.01
CA VAL A 1189 33.33 25.62 -56.31
C VAL A 1189 34.11 26.71 -57.04
N MET A 1190 35.43 26.56 -57.12
CA MET A 1190 36.33 27.46 -57.83
C MET A 1190 36.65 26.91 -59.23
N ILE A 1191 36.00 27.48 -60.26
CA ILE A 1191 36.23 27.12 -61.66
C ILE A 1191 37.31 28.02 -62.24
N GLY A 1192 38.49 27.46 -62.51
CA GLY A 1192 39.61 28.16 -63.15
C GLY A 1192 40.69 28.71 -62.21
N LYS A 1193 40.79 28.20 -60.97
CA LYS A 1193 41.93 28.45 -60.09
C LYS A 1193 43.11 27.51 -60.45
N ASN A 1194 44.33 27.99 -60.25
CA ASN A 1194 45.48 27.53 -61.05
C ASN A 1194 46.13 26.23 -60.56
N THR A 1195 46.50 25.35 -61.50
CA THR A 1195 47.49 24.28 -61.27
C THR A 1195 48.89 24.87 -61.02
N SER A 1196 49.21 25.30 -59.81
CA SER A 1196 50.51 25.92 -59.44
C SER A 1196 51.46 25.03 -58.62
N GLY A 1197 51.29 23.72 -58.67
CA GLY A 1197 52.06 22.73 -57.88
C GLY A 1197 53.46 22.34 -58.38
N ILE A 1198 54.12 23.14 -59.22
CA ILE A 1198 55.53 22.91 -59.61
C ILE A 1198 56.34 24.18 -59.35
N GLY A 1199 57.25 24.07 -58.38
CA GLY A 1199 57.91 25.22 -57.76
C GLY A 1199 58.76 26.09 -58.69
N SER A 1200 58.85 27.36 -58.32
CA SER A 1200 59.70 28.38 -58.95
C SER A 1200 61.17 27.94 -59.04
N ILE A 1201 61.73 28.01 -60.26
CA ILE A 1201 63.10 27.64 -60.59
C ILE A 1201 64.08 28.67 -59.98
N ASN A 1202 64.95 28.24 -59.05
CA ASN A 1202 65.89 29.11 -58.34
C ASN A 1202 67.35 29.10 -58.88
N THR A 1203 67.55 28.72 -60.16
CA THR A 1203 68.84 28.83 -60.89
C THR A 1203 68.62 29.08 -62.37
N ALA A 1204 69.52 29.85 -63.02
CA ALA A 1204 69.38 30.30 -64.41
C ALA A 1204 69.08 29.16 -65.42
N GLY A 1205 68.29 29.47 -66.45
CA GLY A 1205 67.86 28.57 -67.51
C GLY A 1205 66.40 28.09 -67.40
N SER A 1206 65.72 27.97 -68.55
CA SER A 1206 64.26 27.74 -68.67
C SER A 1206 63.91 26.61 -69.65
N VAL A 1207 62.71 26.04 -69.45
CA VAL A 1207 62.06 25.05 -70.32
C VAL A 1207 60.72 25.62 -70.78
N TYR A 1208 60.38 25.45 -72.06
CA TYR A 1208 59.14 25.93 -72.68
C TYR A 1208 58.58 24.85 -73.62
N SER A 1209 57.25 24.71 -73.67
CA SER A 1209 56.58 23.90 -74.70
C SER A 1209 55.36 24.62 -75.25
N ASN A 1210 55.04 24.36 -76.51
CA ASN A 1210 53.84 24.87 -77.20
C ASN A 1210 52.87 23.77 -77.66
N GLY A 1211 53.05 22.53 -77.19
CA GLY A 1211 52.31 21.36 -77.67
C GLY A 1211 53.04 20.54 -78.74
N TYR A 1212 53.81 21.16 -79.62
CA TYR A 1212 54.47 20.45 -80.75
C TYR A 1212 55.97 20.26 -80.56
N PHE A 1213 56.62 21.13 -79.77
CA PHE A 1213 58.02 21.00 -79.40
C PHE A 1213 58.26 21.42 -77.95
N VAL A 1214 59.44 21.04 -77.45
CA VAL A 1214 59.97 21.45 -76.15
C VAL A 1214 61.31 22.15 -76.38
N ALA A 1215 61.43 23.39 -75.93
CA ALA A 1215 62.62 24.21 -76.02
C ALA A 1215 63.27 24.37 -74.64
N PHE A 1216 64.59 24.26 -74.60
CA PHE A 1216 65.45 24.37 -73.42
C PHE A 1216 66.45 25.51 -73.65
N ARG A 1217 66.72 26.33 -72.62
CA ARG A 1217 67.72 27.41 -72.65
C ARG A 1217 68.48 27.51 -71.34
N GLY A 1218 69.81 27.69 -71.39
CA GLY A 1218 70.69 27.72 -70.21
C GLY A 1218 70.72 26.40 -69.45
N LEU A 1219 70.72 25.29 -70.18
CA LEU A 1219 70.56 23.92 -69.65
C LEU A 1219 71.50 22.91 -70.36
N GLY A 1220 72.60 23.37 -70.96
CA GLY A 1220 73.59 22.49 -71.57
C GLY A 1220 74.19 21.51 -70.55
N GLY A 1221 74.36 20.25 -70.96
CA GLY A 1221 74.84 19.14 -70.12
C GLY A 1221 73.81 18.52 -69.18
N VAL A 1222 72.54 18.93 -69.22
CA VAL A 1222 71.48 18.40 -68.33
C VAL A 1222 70.73 17.26 -69.01
N THR A 1223 70.56 16.14 -68.32
CA THR A 1223 69.73 15.01 -68.76
C THR A 1223 68.37 15.09 -68.08
N PHE A 1224 67.28 15.21 -68.83
CA PHE A 1224 65.91 15.19 -68.34
C PHE A 1224 65.24 13.85 -68.57
N ASP A 1225 64.94 13.14 -67.49
CA ASP A 1225 64.04 11.99 -67.51
C ASP A 1225 62.59 12.45 -67.71
N VAL A 1226 61.90 11.85 -68.67
CA VAL A 1226 60.50 12.15 -68.98
C VAL A 1226 59.62 11.08 -68.32
N TYR A 1227 58.62 11.52 -67.57
CA TYR A 1227 57.62 10.67 -66.93
C TYR A 1227 56.23 11.02 -67.47
N ALA A 1228 55.40 10.01 -67.71
CA ALA A 1228 53.97 10.22 -67.88
C ALA A 1228 53.31 10.50 -66.52
N LEU A 1229 52.06 10.96 -66.52
CA LEU A 1229 51.31 11.28 -65.28
C LEU A 1229 51.08 10.07 -64.36
N ASP A 1230 51.13 8.84 -64.91
CA ASP A 1230 51.12 7.57 -64.17
C ASP A 1230 52.41 7.30 -63.37
N GLY A 1231 53.39 8.22 -63.41
CA GLY A 1231 54.69 8.07 -62.75
C GLY A 1231 55.67 7.15 -63.49
N ARG A 1232 55.27 6.57 -64.63
CA ARG A 1232 56.15 5.72 -65.45
C ARG A 1232 57.11 6.59 -66.24
N LYS A 1233 58.42 6.29 -66.13
CA LYS A 1233 59.44 6.88 -66.98
C LYS A 1233 59.23 6.42 -68.43
N VAL A 1234 59.06 7.37 -69.35
CA VAL A 1234 58.83 7.12 -70.77
C VAL A 1234 60.04 7.43 -71.65
N ASP A 1235 60.96 8.31 -71.23
CA ASP A 1235 62.16 8.66 -72.00
C ASP A 1235 63.27 9.28 -71.11
N SER A 1236 64.46 9.50 -71.68
CA SER A 1236 65.55 10.32 -71.13
C SER A 1236 66.16 11.19 -72.24
N ILE A 1237 66.02 12.50 -72.09
CA ILE A 1237 66.48 13.52 -73.03
C ILE A 1237 67.80 14.10 -72.53
N VAL A 1238 68.87 14.08 -73.34
CA VAL A 1238 70.11 14.84 -73.04
C VAL A 1238 70.08 16.17 -73.78
N ILE A 1239 70.38 17.26 -73.07
CA ILE A 1239 70.49 18.61 -73.64
C ILE A 1239 71.98 18.93 -73.83
N ASP A 1240 72.51 18.71 -75.02
CA ASP A 1240 73.96 18.84 -75.28
C ASP A 1240 74.43 20.30 -75.33
N ASP A 1241 73.57 21.24 -75.76
CA ASP A 1241 73.87 22.66 -75.96
C ASP A 1241 73.03 23.57 -75.06
N ASP A 1242 73.54 24.78 -74.78
CA ASP A 1242 72.88 25.78 -73.94
C ASP A 1242 71.57 26.35 -74.53
N ALA A 1243 71.22 25.99 -75.76
CA ALA A 1243 69.87 26.16 -76.29
C ALA A 1243 69.51 24.99 -77.23
N ALA A 1244 68.49 24.22 -76.88
CA ALA A 1244 68.04 23.05 -77.65
C ALA A 1244 66.53 23.10 -77.89
N VAL A 1245 66.07 22.53 -79.01
CA VAL A 1245 64.64 22.34 -79.30
C VAL A 1245 64.42 20.92 -79.79
N ILE A 1246 63.45 20.24 -79.19
CA ILE A 1246 63.19 18.82 -79.38
C ILE A 1246 61.71 18.65 -79.73
N TYR A 1247 61.43 17.75 -80.68
CA TYR A 1247 60.09 17.40 -81.15
C TYR A 1247 59.79 15.99 -80.64
N PRO A 1248 59.15 15.84 -79.46
CA PRO A 1248 59.05 14.53 -78.83
C PRO A 1248 57.95 13.72 -79.51
N ALA A 1249 58.27 12.51 -79.97
CA ALA A 1249 57.31 11.59 -80.58
C ALA A 1249 56.47 10.84 -79.53
N TYR A 1250 56.00 11.56 -78.52
CA TYR A 1250 55.12 11.02 -77.47
C TYR A 1250 53.66 11.12 -77.91
N GLN A 1251 52.78 10.38 -77.24
CA GLN A 1251 51.35 10.53 -77.46
C GLN A 1251 50.86 11.89 -76.93
N THR A 1252 49.76 12.40 -77.49
CA THR A 1252 49.07 13.59 -76.98
C THR A 1252 48.79 13.41 -75.48
N GLY A 1253 49.27 14.34 -74.65
CA GLY A 1253 49.24 14.19 -73.20
C GLY A 1253 50.14 15.16 -72.45
N ILE A 1254 50.23 14.97 -71.14
CA ILE A 1254 51.05 15.79 -70.24
C ILE A 1254 52.18 14.92 -69.69
N TYR A 1255 53.39 15.47 -69.69
CA TYR A 1255 54.59 14.80 -69.22
C TYR A 1255 55.36 15.67 -68.21
N ILE A 1256 56.03 15.00 -67.28
CA ILE A 1256 56.90 15.61 -66.27
C ILE A 1256 58.36 15.32 -66.62
N LEU A 1257 59.14 16.37 -66.85
CA LEU A 1257 60.58 16.33 -67.00
C LEU A 1257 61.24 16.41 -65.61
N ARG A 1258 62.24 15.55 -65.34
CA ARG A 1258 63.14 15.63 -64.17
C ARG A 1258 64.60 15.60 -64.61
N GLY A 1259 65.27 16.74 -64.47
CA GLY A 1259 66.68 16.95 -64.82
C GLY A 1259 67.64 16.33 -63.80
N SER A 1260 68.79 15.86 -64.28
CA SER A 1260 69.92 15.38 -63.46
C SER A 1260 70.50 16.45 -62.54
N ASN A 1261 70.22 17.73 -62.82
CA ASN A 1261 70.51 18.88 -61.96
C ASN A 1261 69.40 19.20 -60.94
N GLY A 1262 68.40 18.32 -60.79
CA GLY A 1262 67.26 18.49 -59.89
C GLY A 1262 66.13 19.39 -60.42
N LYS A 1263 66.26 20.02 -61.59
CA LYS A 1263 65.17 20.84 -62.17
C LYS A 1263 64.01 19.98 -62.62
N THR A 1264 62.78 20.43 -62.42
CA THR A 1264 61.59 19.75 -62.95
C THR A 1264 60.72 20.70 -63.77
N ALA A 1265 59.98 20.18 -64.75
CA ALA A 1265 59.09 20.96 -65.60
C ALA A 1265 57.92 20.10 -66.10
N LYS A 1266 56.72 20.68 -66.21
CA LYS A 1266 55.55 20.05 -66.83
C LYS A 1266 55.41 20.57 -68.25
N ILE A 1267 55.26 19.67 -69.21
CA ILE A 1267 55.07 19.96 -70.63
C ILE A 1267 53.79 19.28 -71.12
N ARG A 1268 53.13 19.90 -72.09
CA ARG A 1268 52.01 19.32 -72.83
C ARG A 1268 52.49 19.01 -74.24
N ILE A 1269 52.16 17.82 -74.74
CA ILE A 1269 52.29 17.41 -76.14
C ILE A 1269 50.88 17.32 -76.70
N ASN A 1270 50.66 17.89 -77.88
CA ASN A 1270 49.37 17.97 -78.58
C ASN A 1270 49.37 17.05 -79.80
#